data_AF-A0A925HC93-F1
#
_entry.id   AF-A0A925HC93-F1
#
_cell.length_a   1.000
_cell.length_b   1.000
_cell.length_c   1.000
_cell.angle_alpha   90.00
_cell.angle_beta   90.00
_cell.angle_gamma   90.00
#
_symmetry.space_group_name_H-M   'P 1'
#
loop_
_entity.id
_entity.type
_entity.pdbx_description
1 polymer ?
#
loop_
_entity_poly.entity_id
_entity_poly.type
_entity_poly.pdbx_seq_one_letter_code
_entity_poly.pdbx_strand_id
1 'polypeptide(L)'
;MAIVAFRSPQQFVVKGKVTDAATGSPLAGVTVSVKGTKTSTITGTDGKFTITVNKENATLVFSQVGYDNIEMKAASTGQEMIINLKIDSTSLDEVVVTGYGTQRKKEITGSVSVINGKKVRSSHDDKLSRQLSGSSPGIYAGEPRREIRRKDKPDTDPWRNNNNYEREGYDGIVENRFLKATDNPLSTFSIDVDAASYSNIRRMLNAGNLPPAGAVRIEEMINYFQYDYAQPENNDPFSINTEISECPWNTKHKLVVIGLQGKKIPTENLPSANIVFLVDVSGSMMDENKLPLVKQSLKLLADQIRNEDKVAIVVYAGNAGLVLPSVSGEEKTKIKDAIDQLEAGGSTAGGAGIQLAYKVAKDNFIKNGNNRVVLCTDGDFNVGTSSDAALEQMIEEERKSGVFLTVLGYGTGNYQDAKMQKLADKGNGNHAYIDNFQEARKVLVNEFGGTLFTIAKDVKLQIEFNPHKVQAYRLVGYENRMLNKEDFNNDLKDAGELGSGHTVTALYEIIPIGVKSDFIESVDQLKYQKEMPTTVPSGTNEIMTIKFRYKKPDELKSKLIEHAVIDREISVQRTSDNFRFAAAVAQFGMLLRRSEFKQSSSYENSWKLAKSSLGDDKEGYRSEFLKMIKNAESIATKSSPSGQEINTRK
;
A
#
# COMPACT_ATOMS: atom_id res chain seq x y z
N MET A 1 2.42 -23.87 -75.67
CA MET A 1 1.84 -23.33 -74.42
C MET A 1 1.47 -24.51 -73.53
N ALA A 2 2.22 -24.74 -72.46
CA ALA A 2 1.90 -25.78 -71.47
C ALA A 2 1.01 -25.15 -70.38
N ILE A 3 -0.20 -25.67 -70.21
CA ILE A 3 -1.12 -25.27 -69.13
C ILE A 3 -0.67 -25.98 -67.85
N VAL A 4 -0.07 -25.23 -66.93
CA VAL A 4 0.23 -25.72 -65.58
C VAL A 4 -1.05 -25.61 -64.76
N ALA A 5 -1.66 -26.76 -64.47
CA ALA A 5 -2.79 -26.84 -63.55
C ALA A 5 -2.31 -26.59 -62.12
N PHE A 6 -2.69 -25.46 -61.52
CA PHE A 6 -2.52 -25.22 -60.08
C PHE A 6 -3.50 -26.12 -59.31
N ARG A 7 -2.98 -27.20 -58.73
CA ARG A 7 -3.72 -28.00 -57.75
C ARG A 7 -3.83 -27.18 -56.46
N SER A 8 -5.04 -26.83 -56.03
CA SER A 8 -5.25 -26.18 -54.73
C SER A 8 -4.71 -27.09 -53.61
N PRO A 9 -3.93 -26.57 -52.64
CA PRO A 9 -3.44 -27.38 -51.54
C PRO A 9 -4.64 -27.90 -50.72
N GLN A 10 -4.71 -29.22 -50.55
CA GLN A 10 -5.75 -29.85 -49.75
C GLN A 10 -5.53 -29.47 -48.28
N GLN A 11 -6.51 -28.78 -47.70
CA GLN A 11 -6.49 -28.36 -46.30
C GLN A 11 -7.20 -29.39 -45.43
N PHE A 12 -6.61 -29.73 -44.30
CA PHE A 12 -7.14 -30.68 -43.32
C PHE A 12 -7.38 -29.95 -42.00
N VAL A 13 -8.56 -30.11 -41.41
CA VAL A 13 -8.90 -29.51 -40.12
C VAL A 13 -8.68 -30.55 -39.02
N VAL A 14 -7.80 -30.22 -38.08
CA VAL A 14 -7.45 -31.05 -36.92
C VAL A 14 -8.07 -30.44 -35.68
N LYS A 15 -8.71 -31.27 -34.86
CA LYS A 15 -9.31 -30.88 -33.58
C LYS A 15 -8.74 -31.72 -32.45
N GLY A 16 -8.64 -31.15 -31.27
CA GLY A 16 -8.21 -31.90 -30.10
C GLY A 16 -8.40 -31.14 -28.80
N LYS A 17 -8.05 -31.82 -27.70
CA LYS A 17 -8.10 -31.31 -26.34
C LYS A 17 -6.77 -31.57 -25.64
N VAL A 18 -6.28 -30.58 -24.91
CA VAL A 18 -5.06 -30.66 -24.10
C VAL A 18 -5.42 -30.65 -22.62
N THR A 19 -4.83 -31.56 -21.86
CA THR A 19 -5.05 -31.75 -20.42
C THR A 19 -3.72 -31.92 -19.68
N ASP A 20 -3.72 -31.56 -18.40
CA ASP A 20 -2.61 -31.81 -17.49
C ASP A 20 -2.54 -33.31 -17.14
N ALA A 21 -1.36 -33.92 -17.29
CA ALA A 21 -1.20 -35.36 -17.12
C ALA A 21 -1.39 -35.85 -15.66
N ALA A 22 -1.25 -34.98 -14.66
CA ALA A 22 -1.34 -35.34 -13.24
C ALA A 22 -2.76 -35.18 -12.67
N THR A 23 -3.47 -34.14 -13.10
CA THR A 23 -4.79 -33.73 -12.59
C THR A 23 -5.93 -34.07 -13.53
N GLY A 24 -5.65 -34.28 -14.83
CA GLY A 24 -6.65 -34.47 -15.87
C GLY A 24 -7.43 -33.19 -16.22
N SER A 25 -7.04 -32.03 -15.68
CA SER A 25 -7.71 -30.76 -15.90
C SER A 25 -7.43 -30.22 -17.31
N PRO A 26 -8.40 -29.59 -17.99
CA PRO A 26 -8.17 -28.97 -19.30
C PRO A 26 -7.14 -27.83 -19.20
N LEU A 27 -6.23 -27.76 -20.17
CA LEU A 27 -5.19 -26.74 -20.24
C LEU A 27 -5.54 -25.67 -21.27
N ALA A 28 -5.86 -24.47 -20.77
CA ALA A 28 -6.04 -23.27 -21.58
C ALA A 28 -4.69 -22.60 -21.89
N GLY A 29 -4.57 -21.95 -23.04
CA GLY A 29 -3.36 -21.20 -23.40
C GLY A 29 -2.19 -22.03 -23.94
N VAL A 30 -2.39 -23.31 -24.25
CA VAL A 30 -1.37 -24.15 -24.90
C VAL A 30 -1.20 -23.70 -26.34
N THR A 31 0.04 -23.42 -26.75
CA THR A 31 0.35 -23.12 -28.15
C THR A 31 0.43 -24.42 -28.94
N VAL A 32 -0.36 -24.52 -30.00
CA VAL A 32 -0.35 -25.65 -30.93
C VAL A 32 0.17 -25.14 -32.28
N SER A 33 1.36 -25.57 -32.68
CA SER A 33 2.01 -25.09 -33.91
C SER A 33 2.34 -26.23 -34.88
N VAL A 34 2.31 -25.96 -36.18
CA VAL A 34 2.74 -26.93 -37.20
C VAL A 34 4.24 -26.75 -37.43
N LYS A 35 5.02 -27.79 -37.10
CA LYS A 35 6.49 -27.77 -37.15
C LYS A 35 6.99 -27.35 -38.54
N GLY A 36 7.87 -26.34 -38.56
CA GLY A 36 8.45 -25.80 -39.80
C GLY A 36 7.56 -24.81 -40.57
N THR A 37 6.45 -24.36 -39.97
CA THR A 37 5.57 -23.33 -40.58
C THR A 37 5.21 -22.25 -39.55
N LYS A 38 4.58 -21.16 -40.00
CA LYS A 38 4.02 -20.12 -39.11
C LYS A 38 2.58 -20.41 -38.65
N THR A 39 2.01 -21.55 -39.02
CA THR A 39 0.64 -21.92 -38.66
C THR A 39 0.57 -22.36 -37.21
N SER A 40 -0.21 -21.64 -36.40
CA SER A 40 -0.44 -21.96 -34.98
C SER A 40 -1.85 -21.58 -34.53
N THR A 41 -2.27 -22.16 -33.41
CA THR A 41 -3.51 -21.83 -32.69
C THR A 41 -3.28 -21.98 -31.19
N ILE A 42 -4.24 -21.56 -30.37
CA ILE A 42 -4.16 -21.62 -28.90
C ILE A 42 -5.37 -22.39 -28.37
N THR A 43 -5.21 -23.18 -27.31
CA THR A 43 -6.33 -23.86 -26.65
C THR A 43 -7.24 -22.90 -25.87
N GLY A 44 -8.55 -23.10 -25.96
CA GLY A 44 -9.55 -22.37 -25.19
C GLY A 44 -9.61 -22.78 -23.71
N THR A 45 -10.52 -22.16 -22.94
CA THR A 45 -10.71 -22.44 -21.49
C THR A 45 -11.14 -23.87 -21.18
N ASP A 46 -11.72 -24.58 -22.15
CA ASP A 46 -12.08 -25.99 -22.06
C ASP A 46 -10.96 -26.94 -22.53
N GLY A 47 -9.79 -26.40 -22.86
CA GLY A 47 -8.61 -27.11 -23.34
C GLY A 47 -8.67 -27.51 -24.81
N LYS A 48 -9.72 -27.13 -25.55
CA LYS A 48 -9.88 -27.53 -26.96
C LYS A 48 -9.16 -26.60 -27.92
N PHE A 49 -8.70 -27.15 -29.04
CA PHE A 49 -8.13 -26.40 -30.16
C PHE A 49 -8.67 -26.89 -31.50
N THR A 50 -8.57 -26.04 -32.52
CA THR A 50 -8.79 -26.38 -33.92
C THR A 50 -7.71 -25.71 -34.77
N ILE A 51 -7.02 -26.49 -35.62
CA ILE A 51 -5.95 -26.00 -36.48
C ILE A 51 -6.09 -26.57 -37.90
N THR A 52 -5.83 -25.74 -38.92
CA THR A 52 -5.86 -26.16 -40.33
C THR A 52 -4.44 -26.45 -40.79
N VAL A 53 -4.20 -27.64 -41.35
CA VAL A 53 -2.88 -28.08 -41.85
C VAL A 53 -2.93 -28.35 -43.35
N ASN A 54 -1.84 -28.05 -44.07
CA ASN A 54 -1.75 -28.19 -45.53
C ASN A 54 -1.15 -29.54 -45.98
N LYS A 55 -0.90 -30.46 -45.03
CA LYS A 55 -0.29 -31.77 -45.27
C LYS A 55 -0.90 -32.79 -44.30
N GLU A 56 -1.32 -33.93 -44.83
CA GLU A 56 -1.74 -35.08 -44.02
C GLU A 56 -0.53 -35.60 -43.21
N ASN A 57 -0.72 -35.91 -41.91
CA ASN A 57 0.34 -36.25 -40.96
C ASN A 57 1.36 -35.14 -40.66
N ALA A 58 0.99 -33.86 -40.75
CA ALA A 58 1.84 -32.77 -40.29
C ALA A 58 2.19 -32.92 -38.79
N THR A 59 3.44 -32.65 -38.40
CA THR A 59 3.86 -32.69 -36.99
C THR A 59 3.38 -31.43 -36.29
N LEU A 60 2.59 -31.62 -35.23
CA LEU A 60 2.13 -30.58 -34.32
C LEU A 60 3.04 -30.57 -33.09
N VAL A 61 3.47 -29.37 -32.69
CA VAL A 61 4.22 -29.11 -31.47
C VAL A 61 3.30 -28.42 -30.49
N PHE A 62 3.16 -29.02 -29.30
CA PHE A 62 2.39 -28.50 -28.18
C PHE A 62 3.37 -27.93 -27.16
N SER A 63 3.28 -26.64 -26.91
CA SER A 63 4.15 -25.95 -25.96
C SER A 63 3.34 -25.09 -25.00
N GLN A 64 3.70 -25.18 -23.72
CA GLN A 64 3.19 -24.34 -22.66
C GLN A 64 4.29 -24.19 -21.61
N VAL A 65 4.47 -22.99 -21.07
CA VAL A 65 5.46 -22.73 -20.02
C VAL A 65 5.16 -23.62 -18.81
N GLY A 66 6.19 -24.28 -18.28
CA GLY A 66 6.09 -25.22 -17.17
C GLY A 66 5.73 -26.66 -17.56
N TYR A 67 5.59 -26.96 -18.86
CA TYR A 67 5.31 -28.30 -19.38
C TYR A 67 6.34 -28.73 -20.43
N ASP A 68 6.58 -30.04 -20.52
CA ASP A 68 7.40 -30.63 -21.57
C ASP A 68 6.78 -30.36 -22.94
N ASN A 69 7.60 -29.95 -23.90
CA ASN A 69 7.16 -29.85 -25.29
C ASN A 69 6.88 -31.26 -25.84
N ILE A 70 5.69 -31.48 -26.39
CA ILE A 70 5.32 -32.74 -27.04
C ILE A 70 5.13 -32.51 -28.53
N GLU A 71 5.73 -33.39 -29.34
CA GLU A 71 5.49 -33.44 -30.78
C GLU A 71 4.61 -34.64 -31.14
N MET A 72 3.52 -34.42 -31.85
CA MET A 72 2.64 -35.49 -32.34
C MET A 72 2.23 -35.27 -33.79
N LYS A 73 2.02 -36.36 -34.54
CA LYS A 73 1.46 -36.27 -35.89
C LYS A 73 -0.03 -35.92 -35.82
N ALA A 74 -0.46 -34.97 -36.64
CA ALA A 74 -1.86 -34.61 -36.81
C ALA A 74 -2.69 -35.84 -37.18
N ALA A 75 -3.80 -36.06 -36.48
CA ALA A 75 -4.76 -37.12 -36.77
C ALA A 75 -5.51 -36.86 -38.09
N SER A 76 -6.04 -37.92 -38.70
CA SER A 76 -6.88 -37.84 -39.90
C SER A 76 -8.13 -36.99 -39.65
N THR A 77 -8.62 -36.31 -40.70
CA THR A 77 -9.79 -35.42 -40.61
C THR A 77 -10.99 -36.13 -39.99
N GLY A 78 -11.49 -35.61 -38.87
CA GLY A 78 -12.65 -36.15 -38.14
C GLY A 78 -12.31 -36.89 -36.84
N GLN A 79 -11.04 -37.15 -36.54
CA GLN A 79 -10.62 -37.76 -35.29
C GLN A 79 -10.10 -36.71 -34.30
N GLU A 80 -10.66 -36.71 -33.08
CA GLU A 80 -10.25 -35.78 -32.01
C GLU A 80 -8.99 -36.29 -31.30
N MET A 81 -7.99 -35.43 -31.16
CA MET A 81 -6.75 -35.76 -30.45
C MET A 81 -6.85 -35.43 -28.96
N ILE A 82 -6.36 -36.32 -28.09
CA ILE A 82 -6.22 -36.05 -26.65
C ILE A 82 -4.72 -35.96 -26.34
N ILE A 83 -4.30 -34.82 -25.81
CA ILE A 83 -2.90 -34.51 -25.51
C ILE A 83 -2.74 -34.34 -24.01
N ASN A 84 -1.84 -35.10 -23.39
CA ASN A 84 -1.53 -34.98 -21.97
C ASN A 84 -0.15 -34.37 -21.81
N LEU A 85 -0.07 -33.12 -21.37
CA LEU A 85 1.20 -32.46 -21.09
C LEU A 85 1.66 -32.80 -19.67
N LYS A 86 2.95 -33.13 -19.54
CA LYS A 86 3.59 -33.37 -18.25
C LYS A 86 4.33 -32.10 -17.83
N ILE A 87 4.30 -31.81 -16.53
CA ILE A 87 5.06 -30.69 -15.96
C ILE A 87 6.55 -30.94 -16.18
N ASP A 88 7.25 -29.98 -16.77
CA ASP A 88 8.70 -30.05 -16.97
C ASP A 88 9.40 -29.79 -15.63
N SER A 89 9.92 -30.86 -15.02
CA SER A 89 10.64 -30.82 -13.74
C SER A 89 12.14 -30.48 -13.88
N THR A 90 12.60 -30.23 -15.11
CA THR A 90 14.02 -30.10 -15.49
C THR A 90 14.44 -28.68 -15.86
N SER A 91 13.52 -27.73 -15.97
CA SER A 91 13.81 -26.32 -16.33
C SER A 91 14.45 -25.47 -15.23
N LEU A 92 15.04 -26.08 -14.18
CA LEU A 92 15.74 -25.39 -13.10
C LEU A 92 17.27 -25.53 -13.10
N ASP A 93 17.92 -26.18 -14.09
CA ASP A 93 19.39 -26.27 -14.10
C ASP A 93 20.04 -26.23 -15.50
N GLU A 94 20.83 -25.18 -15.76
CA GLU A 94 22.20 -25.18 -16.37
C GLU A 94 22.66 -23.70 -16.56
N VAL A 95 23.89 -23.21 -16.27
CA VAL A 95 25.22 -23.80 -16.10
C VAL A 95 26.04 -22.95 -15.10
N VAL A 96 26.59 -23.55 -14.04
CA VAL A 96 27.99 -23.34 -13.57
C VAL A 96 28.48 -24.63 -12.89
N VAL A 97 29.54 -25.24 -13.43
CA VAL A 97 30.34 -26.34 -12.86
C VAL A 97 31.71 -25.69 -12.53
N THR A 98 32.36 -25.73 -11.36
CA THR A 98 32.61 -26.68 -10.26
C THR A 98 32.79 -25.83 -8.96
N GLY A 99 32.71 -26.30 -7.72
CA GLY A 99 32.62 -27.63 -7.13
C GLY A 99 32.59 -27.57 -5.59
N TYR A 100 32.34 -28.75 -5.01
CA TYR A 100 32.40 -29.19 -3.60
C TYR A 100 31.24 -28.89 -2.63
N GLY A 101 30.53 -29.98 -2.29
CA GLY A 101 30.28 -30.36 -0.90
C GLY A 101 28.82 -30.41 -0.46
N THR A 102 28.20 -31.59 -0.54
CA THR A 102 26.87 -31.86 0.06
C THR A 102 26.99 -32.24 1.54
N GLN A 103 26.30 -31.53 2.44
CA GLN A 103 26.09 -31.95 3.83
C GLN A 103 24.61 -32.27 4.07
N ARG A 104 24.36 -33.43 4.68
CA ARG A 104 23.04 -33.94 5.05
C ARG A 104 22.48 -33.24 6.28
N LYS A 105 21.21 -32.81 6.21
CA LYS A 105 20.43 -32.26 7.32
C LYS A 105 19.86 -33.39 8.17
N LYS A 106 20.20 -33.42 9.46
CA LYS A 106 19.65 -34.33 10.47
C LYS A 106 18.48 -33.65 11.19
N GLU A 107 17.32 -34.29 11.10
CA GLU A 107 16.14 -34.31 11.97
C GLU A 107 15.79 -33.05 12.81
N ILE A 108 14.68 -32.41 12.42
CA ILE A 108 13.83 -31.62 13.33
C ILE A 108 12.75 -32.57 13.84
N THR A 109 12.79 -32.89 15.14
CA THR A 109 11.71 -33.56 15.86
C THR A 109 10.73 -32.52 16.37
N GLY A 110 9.50 -32.55 15.86
CA GLY A 110 8.38 -31.74 16.33
C GLY A 110 7.12 -32.17 15.61
N SER A 111 6.32 -32.98 16.28
CA SER A 111 5.12 -33.67 15.80
C SER A 111 4.14 -32.79 15.03
N VAL A 112 3.91 -33.10 13.76
CA VAL A 112 2.76 -32.62 12.98
C VAL A 112 1.69 -33.71 12.97
N SER A 113 0.56 -33.43 13.61
CA SER A 113 -0.64 -34.25 13.47
C SER A 113 -1.28 -33.98 12.12
N VAL A 114 -1.07 -34.87 11.15
CA VAL A 114 -1.73 -34.82 9.84
C VAL A 114 -3.13 -35.43 9.96
N ILE A 115 -4.17 -34.64 9.74
CA ILE A 115 -5.53 -35.17 9.52
C ILE A 115 -5.75 -35.34 8.02
N ASN A 116 -5.87 -36.59 7.58
CA ASN A 116 -6.22 -36.97 6.21
C ASN A 116 -7.73 -36.74 5.97
N GLY A 117 -8.08 -35.83 5.07
CA GLY A 117 -9.46 -35.58 4.63
C GLY A 117 -9.74 -36.09 3.21
N LYS A 118 -9.80 -37.42 3.01
CA LYS A 118 -10.47 -37.97 1.81
C LYS A 118 -11.96 -38.16 2.12
N LYS A 119 -12.80 -37.55 1.27
CA LYS A 119 -14.28 -37.62 1.17
C LYS A 119 -15.07 -36.87 2.24
N VAL A 120 -15.54 -35.67 1.92
CA VAL A 120 -16.85 -35.19 2.38
C VAL A 120 -17.56 -34.52 1.20
N ARG A 121 -18.60 -35.19 0.69
CA ARG A 121 -19.56 -34.64 -0.25
C ARG A 121 -20.68 -33.96 0.53
N SER A 122 -21.08 -32.80 0.03
CA SER A 122 -22.32 -32.05 0.29
C SER A 122 -23.34 -32.67 1.25
N SER A 123 -23.56 -32.04 2.40
CA SER A 123 -24.88 -31.87 3.00
C SER A 123 -24.84 -30.69 3.98
N HIS A 124 -25.86 -29.85 3.92
CA HIS A 124 -26.11 -28.76 4.86
C HIS A 124 -26.31 -29.34 6.26
N ASP A 125 -25.62 -28.83 7.29
CA ASP A 125 -26.12 -28.86 8.67
C ASP A 125 -25.26 -28.00 9.63
N ASP A 126 -25.94 -27.14 10.40
CA ASP A 126 -25.44 -26.19 11.42
C ASP A 126 -24.82 -26.83 12.69
N LYS A 127 -24.34 -28.08 12.61
CA LYS A 127 -23.81 -28.82 13.78
C LYS A 127 -22.29 -28.79 13.92
N LEU A 128 -21.55 -28.37 12.88
CA LEU A 128 -20.08 -28.35 12.90
C LEU A 128 -19.52 -27.19 13.75
N SER A 129 -20.23 -26.06 13.82
CA SER A 129 -19.82 -24.89 14.61
C SER A 129 -19.80 -25.16 16.12
N ARG A 130 -20.69 -26.02 16.62
CA ARG A 130 -20.76 -26.40 18.04
C ARG A 130 -19.71 -27.42 18.47
N GLN A 131 -19.10 -28.16 17.55
CA GLN A 131 -18.02 -29.11 17.88
C GLN A 131 -16.62 -28.46 17.88
N LEU A 132 -16.46 -27.31 17.22
CA LEU A 132 -15.17 -26.60 17.16
C LEU A 132 -14.97 -25.60 18.32
N SER A 133 -16.03 -25.18 19.01
CA SER A 133 -15.95 -24.27 20.17
C SER A 133 -15.43 -24.92 21.46
N GLY A 134 -15.30 -26.25 21.51
CA GLY A 134 -14.88 -26.98 22.72
C GLY A 134 -13.38 -27.33 22.81
N SER A 135 -12.61 -27.09 21.76
CA SER A 135 -11.27 -27.70 21.62
C SER A 135 -10.10 -26.73 21.84
N SER A 136 -10.35 -25.41 21.96
CA SER A 136 -9.33 -24.39 22.25
C SER A 136 -9.93 -23.20 23.00
N PRO A 137 -9.31 -22.71 24.09
CA PRO A 137 -9.70 -21.44 24.72
C PRO A 137 -9.46 -20.27 23.75
N GLY A 138 -10.49 -19.43 23.49
CA GLY A 138 -10.33 -18.13 22.81
C GLY A 138 -11.06 -17.92 21.48
N ILE A 139 -11.94 -18.82 21.02
CA ILE A 139 -12.74 -18.61 19.79
C ILE A 139 -14.20 -18.27 20.15
N TYR A 140 -14.64 -17.05 19.83
CA TYR A 140 -16.06 -16.67 19.84
C TYR A 140 -16.60 -16.62 18.41
N ALA A 141 -17.66 -17.38 18.13
CA ALA A 141 -18.42 -17.27 16.89
C ALA A 141 -19.57 -16.26 17.09
N GLY A 142 -19.46 -15.08 16.47
CA GLY A 142 -20.55 -14.11 16.40
C GLY A 142 -21.56 -14.50 15.33
N GLU A 143 -22.85 -14.51 15.67
CA GLU A 143 -23.92 -14.71 14.68
C GLU A 143 -24.07 -13.47 13.77
N PRO A 144 -24.26 -13.64 12.45
CA PRO A 144 -24.53 -12.51 11.56
C PRO A 144 -25.96 -11.99 11.78
N ARG A 145 -26.10 -10.72 12.15
CA ARG A 145 -27.40 -10.01 12.16
C ARG A 145 -27.94 -9.90 10.74
N ARG A 146 -29.15 -10.42 10.51
CA ARG A 146 -29.92 -10.25 9.27
C ARG A 146 -30.29 -8.77 9.08
N GLU A 147 -29.73 -8.16 8.05
CA GLU A 147 -30.17 -6.86 7.53
C GLU A 147 -31.56 -7.02 6.90
N ILE A 148 -32.56 -6.33 7.47
CA ILE A 148 -33.90 -6.25 6.85
C ILE A 148 -33.77 -5.28 5.67
N ARG A 149 -33.58 -5.84 4.46
CA ARG A 149 -33.74 -5.11 3.20
C ARG A 149 -35.18 -4.60 3.09
N ARG A 150 -35.40 -3.31 3.38
CA ARG A 150 -36.55 -2.59 2.85
C ARG A 150 -36.37 -2.50 1.33
N LYS A 151 -37.04 -3.37 0.58
CA LYS A 151 -37.34 -3.14 -0.83
C LYS A 151 -38.17 -1.85 -0.90
N ASP A 152 -37.97 -1.07 -1.95
CA ASP A 152 -38.68 0.20 -2.27
C ASP A 152 -37.91 1.48 -1.90
N LYS A 153 -36.67 1.59 -2.36
CA LYS A 153 -36.14 2.84 -2.94
C LYS A 153 -35.30 2.48 -4.18
N PRO A 154 -35.49 3.15 -5.33
CA PRO A 154 -34.58 2.98 -6.45
C PRO A 154 -33.21 3.54 -6.04
N ASP A 155 -32.18 2.71 -6.21
CA ASP A 155 -30.79 3.00 -5.89
C ASP A 155 -30.24 3.96 -6.94
N THR A 156 -30.54 5.26 -6.78
CA THR A 156 -29.99 6.33 -7.62
C THR A 156 -28.72 6.86 -6.97
N ASP A 157 -27.64 6.07 -6.98
CA ASP A 157 -26.30 6.60 -6.74
C ASP A 157 -25.68 7.05 -8.09
N PRO A 158 -25.58 8.36 -8.36
CA PRO A 158 -24.97 8.85 -9.61
C PRO A 158 -23.46 8.56 -9.72
N TRP A 159 -22.83 8.07 -8.64
CA TRP A 159 -21.37 7.90 -8.52
C TRP A 159 -20.87 6.48 -8.77
N ARG A 160 -21.77 5.52 -9.02
CA ARG A 160 -21.40 4.11 -9.27
C ARG A 160 -20.86 3.83 -10.68
N ASN A 161 -20.73 4.84 -11.52
CA ASN A 161 -20.45 4.67 -12.95
C ASN A 161 -18.97 4.90 -13.30
N ASN A 162 -18.03 4.34 -12.53
CA ASN A 162 -16.63 4.30 -12.94
C ASN A 162 -15.94 2.99 -12.53
N ASN A 163 -16.17 1.94 -13.33
CA ASN A 163 -15.59 0.59 -13.18
C ASN A 163 -14.04 0.57 -13.13
N ASN A 164 -13.35 1.68 -13.42
CA ASN A 164 -11.89 1.75 -13.43
C ASN A 164 -11.26 1.81 -12.02
N TYR A 165 -11.93 2.40 -11.02
CA TYR A 165 -11.37 2.51 -9.67
C TYR A 165 -11.53 1.25 -8.82
N GLU A 166 -12.48 0.37 -9.17
CA GLU A 166 -12.62 -0.95 -8.52
C GLU A 166 -11.38 -1.84 -8.76
N ARG A 167 -10.64 -1.61 -9.86
CA ARG A 167 -9.40 -2.34 -10.19
C ARG A 167 -8.16 -1.77 -9.53
N GLU A 168 -8.22 -0.56 -8.96
CA GLU A 168 -7.07 0.07 -8.30
C GLU A 168 -6.87 -0.40 -6.85
N GLY A 169 -7.82 -1.17 -6.29
CA GLY A 169 -7.62 -1.95 -5.07
C GLY A 169 -7.57 -1.13 -3.77
N TYR A 170 -8.61 -0.33 -3.51
CA TYR A 170 -8.76 0.45 -2.28
C TYR A 170 -9.52 -0.34 -1.19
N ASP A 171 -8.98 -0.38 0.02
CA ASP A 171 -9.65 -1.00 1.16
C ASP A 171 -10.82 -0.13 1.67
N GLY A 172 -11.83 -0.80 2.23
CA GLY A 172 -12.92 -0.12 2.94
C GLY A 172 -12.41 0.47 4.26
N ILE A 173 -12.63 1.77 4.47
CA ILE A 173 -12.20 2.45 5.69
C ILE A 173 -13.37 2.54 6.67
N VAL A 174 -13.18 2.02 7.89
CA VAL A 174 -14.08 2.23 9.01
C VAL A 174 -13.49 3.33 9.89
N GLU A 175 -14.10 4.52 9.85
CA GLU A 175 -13.60 5.69 10.59
C GLU A 175 -13.56 5.44 12.10
N ASN A 176 -12.51 5.95 12.73
CA ASN A 176 -12.39 5.99 14.18
C ASN A 176 -13.59 6.74 14.77
N ARG A 177 -14.27 6.13 15.75
CA ARG A 177 -15.43 6.71 16.44
C ARG A 177 -15.03 7.46 17.70
N PHE A 178 -15.96 8.23 18.26
CA PHE A 178 -15.77 8.80 19.60
C PHE A 178 -15.80 7.71 20.66
N LEU A 179 -14.74 7.67 21.49
CA LEU A 179 -14.62 6.77 22.62
C LEU A 179 -14.68 7.59 23.92
N LYS A 180 -15.43 7.11 24.91
CA LYS A 180 -15.46 7.72 26.25
C LYS A 180 -14.12 7.52 26.94
N ALA A 181 -13.57 8.58 27.52
CA ALA A 181 -12.27 8.53 28.21
C ALA A 181 -12.32 7.68 29.49
N THR A 182 -13.49 7.54 30.11
CA THR A 182 -13.69 6.67 31.28
C THR A 182 -13.57 5.18 30.93
N ASP A 183 -14.11 4.80 29.77
CA ASP A 183 -14.21 3.41 29.34
C ASP A 183 -12.95 2.98 28.58
N ASN A 184 -12.38 3.93 27.82
CA ASN A 184 -11.18 3.77 27.01
C ASN A 184 -10.21 4.92 27.34
N PRO A 185 -9.47 4.86 28.46
CA PRO A 185 -8.57 5.96 28.85
C PRO A 185 -7.33 6.10 27.97
N LEU A 186 -7.03 5.09 27.14
CA LEU A 186 -5.83 5.00 26.33
C LEU A 186 -6.17 4.89 24.84
N SER A 187 -5.42 5.61 24.00
CA SER A 187 -5.42 5.45 22.55
C SER A 187 -3.99 5.18 22.07
N THR A 188 -3.77 4.04 21.39
CA THR A 188 -2.42 3.61 20.97
C THR A 188 -2.40 3.41 19.45
N PHE A 189 -1.38 3.94 18.78
CA PHE A 189 -1.21 3.84 17.33
C PHE A 189 0.26 3.93 16.92
N SER A 190 0.59 3.42 15.74
CA SER A 190 1.91 3.60 15.12
C SER A 190 1.98 4.90 14.34
N ILE A 191 3.17 5.49 14.24
CA ILE A 191 3.43 6.70 13.44
C ILE A 191 3.74 6.43 11.97
N ASP A 192 3.62 5.18 11.53
CA ASP A 192 3.94 4.78 10.17
C ASP A 192 2.95 5.40 9.18
N VAL A 193 3.36 6.51 8.57
CA VAL A 193 2.52 7.30 7.66
C VAL A 193 3.18 7.40 6.30
N ASP A 194 2.43 6.98 5.27
CA ASP A 194 2.77 7.20 3.88
C ASP A 194 2.16 8.52 3.39
N ALA A 195 2.48 8.92 2.17
CA ALA A 195 1.95 10.14 1.54
C ALA A 195 1.18 9.85 0.24
N ALA A 196 1.03 8.56 -0.13
CA ALA A 196 0.52 8.12 -1.42
C ALA A 196 -0.94 8.55 -1.68
N SER A 197 -1.79 8.54 -0.66
CA SER A 197 -3.21 8.90 -0.80
C SER A 197 -3.40 10.33 -1.34
N TYR A 198 -2.59 11.29 -0.91
CA TYR A 198 -2.72 12.69 -1.35
C TYR A 198 -2.51 12.84 -2.86
N SER A 199 -1.40 12.32 -3.38
CA SER A 199 -1.03 12.39 -4.79
C SER A 199 -2.03 11.62 -5.65
N ASN A 200 -2.56 10.52 -5.12
CA ASN A 200 -3.60 9.75 -5.79
C ASN A 200 -4.94 10.52 -5.87
N ILE A 201 -5.36 11.17 -4.79
CA ILE A 201 -6.52 12.08 -4.78
C ILE A 201 -6.31 13.22 -5.78
N ARG A 202 -5.12 13.85 -5.78
CA ARG A 202 -4.78 14.94 -6.69
C ARG A 202 -4.98 14.53 -8.14
N ARG A 203 -4.45 13.39 -8.53
CA ARG A 203 -4.64 12.81 -9.87
C ARG A 203 -6.12 12.66 -10.22
N MET A 204 -6.93 12.08 -9.33
CA MET A 204 -8.36 11.87 -9.58
C MET A 204 -9.12 13.19 -9.76
N LEU A 205 -8.85 14.17 -8.89
CA LEU A 205 -9.46 15.50 -8.97
C LEU A 205 -9.03 16.25 -10.25
N ASN A 206 -7.76 16.13 -10.64
CA ASN A 206 -7.27 16.69 -11.90
C ASN A 206 -7.89 16.02 -13.14
N ALA A 207 -8.25 14.73 -13.03
CA ALA A 207 -9.02 14.02 -14.04
C ALA A 207 -10.54 14.34 -14.00
N GLY A 208 -10.98 15.24 -13.11
CA GLY A 208 -12.38 15.67 -13.01
C GLY A 208 -13.28 14.71 -12.21
N ASN A 209 -12.72 13.77 -11.46
CA ASN A 209 -13.47 12.78 -10.67
C ASN A 209 -13.27 12.99 -9.17
N LEU A 210 -14.32 12.79 -8.38
CA LEU A 210 -14.14 12.65 -6.93
C LEU A 210 -13.52 11.28 -6.61
N PRO A 211 -12.61 11.21 -5.62
CA PRO A 211 -12.04 9.94 -5.22
C PRO A 211 -13.09 9.04 -4.54
N PRO A 212 -12.97 7.71 -4.67
CA PRO A 212 -13.73 6.80 -3.81
C PRO A 212 -13.29 6.98 -2.35
N ALA A 213 -14.20 6.75 -1.40
CA ALA A 213 -13.92 6.98 0.03
C ALA A 213 -12.71 6.19 0.55
N GLY A 214 -12.50 4.96 0.06
CA GLY A 214 -11.36 4.12 0.44
C GLY A 214 -9.99 4.64 -0.05
N ALA A 215 -9.95 5.53 -1.05
CA ALA A 215 -8.72 6.16 -1.51
C ALA A 215 -8.30 7.37 -0.65
N VAL A 216 -9.19 7.84 0.25
CA VAL A 216 -8.98 9.04 1.06
C VAL A 216 -8.47 8.62 2.43
N ARG A 217 -7.16 8.65 2.67
CA ARG A 217 -6.52 8.41 3.99
C ARG A 217 -6.13 9.75 4.61
N ILE A 218 -6.90 10.20 5.60
CA ILE A 218 -6.79 11.56 6.14
C ILE A 218 -5.42 11.81 6.78
N GLU A 219 -4.86 10.81 7.46
CA GLU A 219 -3.53 10.85 8.04
C GLU A 219 -2.44 11.04 6.97
N GLU A 220 -2.53 10.35 5.84
CA GLU A 220 -1.55 10.51 4.74
C GLU A 220 -1.69 11.87 4.07
N MET A 221 -2.92 12.38 3.94
CA MET A 221 -3.16 13.73 3.43
C MET A 221 -2.54 14.79 4.33
N ILE A 222 -2.71 14.66 5.66
CA ILE A 222 -2.10 15.59 6.63
C ILE A 222 -0.58 15.52 6.55
N ASN A 223 -0.01 14.32 6.50
CA ASN A 223 1.43 14.07 6.53
C ASN A 223 2.15 14.24 5.18
N TYR A 224 1.40 14.46 4.08
CA TYR A 224 1.98 14.88 2.81
C TYR A 224 2.72 16.23 2.91
N PHE A 225 2.31 17.10 3.83
CA PHE A 225 2.86 18.44 3.99
C PHE A 225 3.93 18.51 5.06
N GLN A 226 4.91 19.38 4.83
CA GLN A 226 5.90 19.73 5.85
C GLN A 226 5.30 20.74 6.83
N TYR A 227 5.65 20.56 8.10
CA TYR A 227 5.27 21.43 9.21
C TYR A 227 6.53 21.95 9.89
N ASP A 228 6.50 23.20 10.34
CA ASP A 228 7.64 23.82 11.00
C ASP A 228 7.59 23.52 12.50
N TYR A 229 8.03 22.32 12.86
CA TYR A 229 8.13 21.87 14.25
C TYR A 229 9.55 22.08 14.79
N ALA A 230 9.65 22.36 16.10
CA ALA A 230 10.95 22.57 16.73
C ALA A 230 11.81 21.30 16.64
N GLN A 231 13.11 21.44 16.36
CA GLN A 231 14.03 20.30 16.38
C GLN A 231 14.19 19.77 17.82
N PRO A 232 14.46 18.46 18.00
CA PRO A 232 14.74 17.91 19.33
C PRO A 232 15.94 18.53 20.01
N GLU A 233 15.81 18.71 21.32
CA GLU A 233 16.88 19.15 22.23
C GLU A 233 17.48 17.96 23.00
N ASN A 234 18.54 18.19 23.78
CA ASN A 234 19.05 17.24 24.79
C ASN A 234 19.41 15.82 24.30
N ASN A 235 19.91 15.69 23.07
CA ASN A 235 20.26 14.41 22.42
C ASN A 235 19.09 13.43 22.20
N ASP A 236 17.85 13.86 22.41
CA ASP A 236 16.70 13.07 22.03
C ASP A 236 16.59 13.00 20.49
N PRO A 237 16.11 11.87 19.94
CA PRO A 237 15.94 11.73 18.51
C PRO A 237 14.68 12.45 17.99
N PHE A 238 13.76 12.86 18.87
CA PHE A 238 12.48 13.48 18.49
C PHE A 238 12.03 14.57 19.46
N SER A 239 11.37 15.60 18.94
CA SER A 239 10.58 16.53 19.76
C SER A 239 9.09 16.22 19.63
N ILE A 240 8.35 16.49 20.70
CA ILE A 240 6.89 16.40 20.73
C ILE A 240 6.35 17.82 20.86
N ASN A 241 5.56 18.24 19.87
CA ASN A 241 4.97 19.57 19.76
C ASN A 241 3.46 19.42 19.85
N THR A 242 2.81 20.21 20.70
CA THR A 242 1.36 20.09 20.88
C THR A 242 0.69 21.44 20.86
N GLU A 243 -0.44 21.52 20.16
CA GLU A 243 -1.32 22.68 20.17
C GLU A 243 -2.76 22.24 20.35
N ILE A 244 -3.54 23.02 21.11
CA ILE A 244 -4.95 22.79 21.38
C ILE A 244 -5.73 24.08 21.18
N SER A 245 -6.86 23.95 20.47
CA SER A 245 -7.81 25.06 20.28
C SER A 245 -9.23 24.50 20.09
N GLU A 246 -10.19 25.39 19.84
CA GLU A 246 -11.54 25.02 19.40
C GLU A 246 -11.46 24.22 18.09
N CYS A 247 -12.30 23.20 17.97
CA CYS A 247 -12.37 22.41 16.77
C CYS A 247 -13.01 23.21 15.61
N PRO A 248 -12.33 23.42 14.47
CA PRO A 248 -12.84 24.31 13.42
C PRO A 248 -14.15 23.85 12.75
N TRP A 249 -14.53 22.58 12.87
CA TRP A 249 -15.81 22.05 12.36
C TRP A 249 -16.87 21.84 13.44
N ASN A 250 -16.54 22.11 14.70
CA ASN A 250 -17.47 22.13 15.83
C ASN A 250 -16.88 22.90 17.01
N THR A 251 -17.32 24.14 17.21
CA THR A 251 -16.79 25.03 18.25
C THR A 251 -17.02 24.55 19.69
N LYS A 252 -17.91 23.57 19.91
CA LYS A 252 -18.10 22.94 21.22
C LYS A 252 -17.07 21.85 21.52
N HIS A 253 -16.37 21.36 20.50
CA HIS A 253 -15.29 20.40 20.63
C HIS A 253 -13.94 21.14 20.65
N LYS A 254 -12.90 20.44 21.10
CA LYS A 254 -11.51 20.87 20.99
C LYS A 254 -10.81 20.04 19.92
N LEU A 255 -9.84 20.62 19.24
CA LEU A 255 -8.93 19.90 18.36
C LEU A 255 -7.53 20.00 18.97
N VAL A 256 -6.85 18.86 19.07
CA VAL A 256 -5.47 18.75 19.54
C VAL A 256 -4.61 18.27 18.38
N VAL A 257 -3.57 19.02 18.08
CA VAL A 257 -2.54 18.68 17.10
C VAL A 257 -1.33 18.18 17.86
N ILE A 258 -0.86 16.98 17.50
CA ILE A 258 0.37 16.39 18.00
C ILE A 258 1.35 16.28 16.84
N GLY A 259 2.43 17.05 16.88
CA GLY A 259 3.49 17.07 15.88
C GLY A 259 4.78 16.48 16.42
N LEU A 260 5.32 15.48 15.72
CA LEU A 260 6.61 14.89 15.99
C LEU A 260 7.63 15.39 14.97
N GLN A 261 8.81 15.78 15.45
CA GLN A 261 9.94 16.16 14.59
C GLN A 261 11.13 15.26 14.86
N GLY A 262 11.50 14.44 13.88
CA GLY A 262 12.76 13.71 13.89
C GLY A 262 13.95 14.63 13.77
N LYS A 263 15.02 14.32 14.50
CA LYS A 263 16.28 15.06 14.42
C LYS A 263 16.77 15.09 12.97
N LYS A 264 16.99 16.29 12.44
CA LYS A 264 17.56 16.47 11.11
C LYS A 264 19.08 16.27 11.17
N ILE A 265 19.55 15.26 10.45
CA ILE A 265 20.96 14.95 10.29
C ILE A 265 21.42 15.53 8.94
N PRO A 266 22.49 16.33 8.91
CA PRO A 266 23.04 16.85 7.67
C PRO A 266 23.40 15.72 6.70
N THR A 267 23.15 15.91 5.41
CA THR A 267 23.32 14.89 4.37
C THR A 267 24.74 14.32 4.32
N GLU A 268 25.74 15.16 4.57
CA GLU A 268 27.16 14.81 4.65
C GLU A 268 27.49 13.82 5.79
N ASN A 269 26.64 13.72 6.80
CA ASN A 269 26.80 12.82 7.93
C ASN A 269 25.96 11.53 7.79
N LEU A 270 25.23 11.36 6.67
CA LEU A 270 24.47 10.15 6.43
C LEU A 270 25.41 9.00 6.04
N PRO A 271 25.17 7.76 6.50
CA PRO A 271 25.93 6.60 6.05
C PRO A 271 25.81 6.37 4.54
N SER A 272 26.81 5.73 3.93
CA SER A 272 26.76 5.34 2.52
C SER A 272 25.57 4.43 2.21
N ALA A 273 24.98 4.60 1.04
CA ALA A 273 23.81 3.87 0.58
C ALA A 273 24.16 2.87 -0.53
N ASN A 274 23.48 1.73 -0.53
CA ASN A 274 23.47 0.73 -1.60
C ASN A 274 22.03 0.60 -2.08
N ILE A 275 21.75 1.16 -3.25
CA ILE A 275 20.40 1.29 -3.81
C ILE A 275 20.28 0.38 -5.04
N VAL A 276 19.35 -0.56 -4.99
CA VAL A 276 18.99 -1.40 -6.14
C VAL A 276 17.63 -0.95 -6.66
N PHE A 277 17.60 -0.37 -7.85
CA PHE A 277 16.35 -0.08 -8.54
C PHE A 277 15.78 -1.38 -9.11
N LEU A 278 14.55 -1.71 -8.73
CA LEU A 278 13.77 -2.80 -9.30
C LEU A 278 12.66 -2.19 -10.15
N VAL A 279 12.81 -2.22 -11.47
CA VAL A 279 11.93 -1.48 -12.39
C VAL A 279 11.05 -2.44 -13.17
N ASP A 280 9.74 -2.20 -13.10
CA ASP A 280 8.76 -2.82 -13.99
C ASP A 280 8.95 -2.25 -15.42
N VAL A 281 9.24 -3.15 -16.36
CA VAL A 281 9.34 -2.81 -17.78
C VAL A 281 8.35 -3.62 -18.61
N SER A 282 7.25 -4.08 -18.00
CA SER A 282 6.19 -4.80 -18.70
C SER A 282 5.47 -3.92 -19.73
N GLY A 283 4.74 -4.54 -20.66
CA GLY A 283 3.99 -3.82 -21.69
C GLY A 283 2.97 -2.81 -21.14
N SER A 284 2.46 -2.99 -19.92
CA SER A 284 1.54 -2.01 -19.31
C SER A 284 2.23 -0.69 -18.94
N MET A 285 3.56 -0.69 -18.82
CA MET A 285 4.36 0.47 -18.45
C MET A 285 4.64 1.47 -19.59
N MET A 286 4.09 1.25 -20.79
CA MET A 286 4.34 2.09 -21.98
C MET A 286 3.80 3.53 -21.87
N ASP A 287 2.78 3.77 -21.05
CA ASP A 287 2.13 5.09 -20.96
C ASP A 287 3.05 6.16 -20.37
N GLU A 288 2.88 7.43 -20.77
CA GLU A 288 3.73 8.57 -20.35
C GLU A 288 3.84 8.73 -18.82
N ASN A 289 2.78 8.42 -18.08
CA ASN A 289 2.74 8.49 -16.61
C ASN A 289 3.28 7.21 -15.92
N LYS A 290 3.93 6.30 -16.67
CA LYS A 290 4.54 5.05 -16.18
C LYS A 290 6.04 5.01 -16.47
N LEU A 291 6.57 4.13 -17.33
CA LEU A 291 8.01 3.98 -17.53
C LEU A 291 8.71 5.29 -17.93
N PRO A 292 8.15 6.15 -18.81
CA PRO A 292 8.74 7.46 -19.10
C PRO A 292 8.87 8.33 -17.84
N LEU A 293 7.83 8.36 -16.98
CA LEU A 293 7.88 9.06 -15.70
C LEU A 293 8.85 8.38 -14.71
N VAL A 294 8.94 7.05 -14.68
CA VAL A 294 9.94 6.31 -13.89
C VAL A 294 11.35 6.72 -14.31
N LYS A 295 11.65 6.76 -15.62
CA LYS A 295 12.96 7.20 -16.12
C LYS A 295 13.30 8.61 -15.65
N GLN A 296 12.35 9.55 -15.75
CA GLN A 296 12.55 10.91 -15.26
C GLN A 296 12.79 10.94 -13.75
N SER A 297 12.03 10.15 -13.00
CA SER A 297 12.14 10.01 -11.55
C SER A 297 13.51 9.47 -11.12
N LEU A 298 13.95 8.37 -11.73
CA LEU A 298 15.24 7.74 -11.42
C LEU A 298 16.43 8.61 -11.82
N LYS A 299 16.30 9.42 -12.89
CA LYS A 299 17.34 10.41 -13.24
C LYS A 299 17.47 11.52 -12.21
N LEU A 300 16.35 12.02 -11.67
CA LEU A 300 16.39 12.98 -10.56
C LEU A 300 17.10 12.38 -9.34
N LEU A 301 16.78 11.13 -9.02
CA LEU A 301 17.42 10.45 -7.90
C LEU A 301 18.91 10.19 -8.17
N ALA A 302 19.28 9.80 -9.40
CA ALA A 302 20.67 9.58 -9.78
C ALA A 302 21.53 10.82 -9.53
N ASP A 303 20.97 12.03 -9.66
CA ASP A 303 21.65 13.29 -9.34
C ASP A 303 21.87 13.54 -7.84
N GLN A 304 21.09 12.90 -6.96
CA GLN A 304 21.22 13.03 -5.49
C GLN A 304 22.14 11.98 -4.85
N ILE A 305 22.42 10.89 -5.56
CA ILE A 305 23.30 9.83 -5.06
C ILE A 305 24.72 10.40 -4.87
N ARG A 306 25.44 10.01 -3.83
CA ARG A 306 26.81 10.52 -3.60
C ARG A 306 27.85 9.59 -4.22
N ASN A 307 29.10 10.03 -4.28
CA ASN A 307 30.17 9.28 -4.93
C ASN A 307 30.47 7.96 -4.18
N GLU A 308 30.32 7.97 -2.85
CA GLU A 308 30.50 6.83 -1.96
C GLU A 308 29.32 5.84 -1.96
N ASP A 309 28.19 6.22 -2.55
CA ASP A 309 27.01 5.36 -2.64
C ASP A 309 27.14 4.39 -3.82
N LYS A 310 26.37 3.29 -3.80
CA LYS A 310 26.31 2.28 -4.85
C LYS A 310 24.92 2.19 -5.48
N VAL A 311 24.88 1.93 -6.78
CA VAL A 311 23.64 1.83 -7.56
C VAL A 311 23.66 0.61 -8.47
N ALA A 312 22.57 -0.16 -8.49
CA ALA A 312 22.33 -1.20 -9.49
C ALA A 312 20.91 -1.05 -10.05
N ILE A 313 20.68 -1.58 -11.26
CA ILE A 313 19.35 -1.59 -11.89
C ILE A 313 19.00 -3.01 -12.30
N VAL A 314 17.94 -3.52 -11.69
CA VAL A 314 17.27 -4.77 -12.03
C VAL A 314 15.93 -4.43 -12.65
N VAL A 315 15.58 -5.15 -13.71
CA VAL A 315 14.27 -5.02 -14.35
C VAL A 315 13.50 -6.32 -14.24
N TYR A 316 12.18 -6.21 -14.32
CA TYR A 316 11.33 -7.35 -14.53
C TYR A 316 10.26 -7.06 -15.59
N ALA A 317 10.10 -8.01 -16.49
CA ALA A 317 8.99 -8.17 -17.40
C ALA A 317 8.89 -9.68 -17.64
N GLY A 318 8.97 -10.19 -18.89
CA GLY A 318 8.78 -11.62 -19.14
C GLY A 318 9.83 -12.49 -18.45
N ASN A 319 10.99 -11.90 -18.15
CA ASN A 319 12.07 -12.43 -17.33
C ASN A 319 12.66 -11.31 -16.45
N ALA A 320 13.36 -11.69 -15.38
CA ALA A 320 14.18 -10.77 -14.59
C ALA A 320 15.55 -10.56 -15.26
N GLY A 321 16.08 -9.34 -15.20
CA GLY A 321 17.37 -9.01 -15.81
C GLY A 321 18.15 -7.95 -15.03
N LEU A 322 19.47 -8.12 -14.95
CA LEU A 322 20.37 -7.09 -14.41
C LEU A 322 20.81 -6.17 -15.57
N VAL A 323 20.28 -4.95 -15.59
CA VAL A 323 20.58 -3.95 -16.63
C VAL A 323 21.85 -3.20 -16.31
N LEU A 324 22.04 -2.84 -15.04
CA LEU A 324 23.23 -2.16 -14.55
C LEU A 324 23.77 -2.93 -13.35
N PRO A 325 24.96 -3.56 -13.43
CA PRO A 325 25.62 -4.10 -12.25
C PRO A 325 25.93 -2.99 -11.26
N SER A 326 26.21 -3.33 -9.99
CA SER A 326 26.49 -2.32 -8.97
C SER A 326 27.69 -1.45 -9.36
N VAL A 327 27.46 -0.15 -9.48
CA VAL A 327 28.45 0.89 -9.80
C VAL A 327 28.48 1.95 -8.71
N SER A 328 29.57 2.71 -8.64
CA SER A 328 29.64 3.88 -7.75
C SER A 328 28.69 4.98 -8.24
N GLY A 329 28.15 5.74 -7.30
CA GLY A 329 27.36 6.93 -7.60
C GLY A 329 28.12 8.02 -8.35
N GLU A 330 29.46 7.96 -8.41
CA GLU A 330 30.27 8.84 -9.26
C GLU A 330 30.00 8.61 -10.75
N GLU A 331 29.62 7.39 -11.15
CA GLU A 331 29.35 7.00 -12.54
C GLU A 331 27.98 7.51 -13.04
N LYS A 332 27.65 8.79 -12.78
CA LYS A 332 26.35 9.43 -13.08
C LYS A 332 25.87 9.20 -14.50
N THR A 333 26.76 9.43 -15.47
CA THR A 333 26.43 9.28 -16.90
C THR A 333 26.02 7.85 -17.21
N LYS A 334 26.80 6.86 -16.73
CA LYS A 334 26.51 5.44 -16.95
C LYS A 334 25.19 5.00 -16.31
N ILE A 335 24.87 5.51 -15.12
CA ILE A 335 23.59 5.26 -14.46
C ILE A 335 22.44 5.83 -15.32
N LYS A 336 22.56 7.08 -15.78
CA LYS A 336 21.55 7.74 -16.62
C LYS A 336 21.37 7.06 -17.98
N ASP A 337 22.46 6.63 -18.60
CA ASP A 337 22.43 5.91 -19.88
C ASP A 337 21.72 4.55 -19.74
N ALA A 338 21.97 3.83 -18.64
CA ALA A 338 21.28 2.57 -18.34
C ALA A 338 19.76 2.79 -18.12
N ILE A 339 19.37 3.89 -17.47
CA ILE A 339 17.95 4.28 -17.32
C ILE A 339 17.33 4.59 -18.69
N ASP A 340 18.05 5.28 -19.57
CA ASP A 340 17.55 5.63 -20.90
C ASP A 340 17.29 4.41 -21.79
N GLN A 341 18.07 3.35 -21.61
CA GLN A 341 17.93 2.08 -22.34
C GLN A 341 16.76 1.21 -21.88
N LEU A 342 16.05 1.56 -20.80
CA LEU A 342 14.90 0.76 -20.36
C LEU A 342 13.76 0.83 -21.38
N GLU A 343 13.20 -0.29 -21.79
CA GLU A 343 12.10 -0.34 -22.75
C GLU A 343 10.96 -1.20 -22.23
N ALA A 344 9.73 -0.70 -22.37
CA ALA A 344 8.55 -1.44 -21.96
C ALA A 344 8.23 -2.54 -22.98
N GLY A 345 8.07 -3.78 -22.53
CA GLY A 345 7.72 -4.92 -23.37
C GLY A 345 7.57 -6.24 -22.62
N GLY A 346 6.82 -7.17 -23.19
CA GLY A 346 6.61 -8.51 -22.65
C GLY A 346 5.51 -8.61 -21.58
N SER A 347 5.19 -9.85 -21.18
CA SER A 347 4.35 -10.16 -20.01
C SER A 347 5.11 -9.86 -18.72
N THR A 348 4.47 -9.72 -17.57
CA THR A 348 5.18 -9.42 -16.32
C THR A 348 5.78 -10.69 -15.71
N ALA A 349 6.78 -10.61 -14.82
CA ALA A 349 7.32 -11.73 -14.02
C ALA A 349 7.96 -11.20 -12.72
N GLY A 350 7.17 -10.46 -11.92
CA GLY A 350 7.62 -9.75 -10.72
C GLY A 350 8.37 -10.59 -9.69
N GLY A 351 7.96 -11.85 -9.47
CA GLY A 351 8.54 -12.70 -8.42
C GLY A 351 10.04 -13.00 -8.57
N ALA A 352 10.52 -13.22 -9.81
CA ALA A 352 11.95 -13.42 -10.08
C ALA A 352 12.74 -12.12 -9.99
N GLY A 353 12.12 -10.99 -10.33
CA GLY A 353 12.73 -9.67 -10.28
C GLY A 353 13.14 -9.26 -8.88
N ILE A 354 12.24 -9.42 -7.90
CA ILE A 354 12.53 -9.05 -6.50
C ILE A 354 13.58 -9.94 -5.85
N GLN A 355 13.58 -11.24 -6.15
CA GLN A 355 14.63 -12.14 -5.68
C GLN A 355 16.01 -11.72 -6.21
N LEU A 356 16.09 -11.37 -7.51
CA LEU A 356 17.33 -10.89 -8.12
C LEU A 356 17.76 -9.55 -7.50
N ALA A 357 16.83 -8.62 -7.28
CA ALA A 357 17.13 -7.34 -6.65
C ALA A 357 17.70 -7.50 -5.22
N TYR A 358 17.07 -8.34 -4.39
CA TYR A 358 17.60 -8.64 -3.05
C TYR A 358 18.95 -9.35 -3.10
N LYS A 359 19.15 -10.27 -4.05
CA LYS A 359 20.46 -10.91 -4.25
C LYS A 359 21.52 -9.87 -4.57
N VAL A 360 21.29 -9.00 -5.55
CA VAL A 360 22.23 -7.94 -5.94
C VAL A 360 22.51 -6.98 -4.78
N ALA A 361 21.48 -6.63 -4.00
CA ALA A 361 21.63 -5.80 -2.81
C ALA A 361 22.52 -6.46 -1.76
N LYS A 362 22.33 -7.76 -1.49
CA LYS A 362 23.15 -8.54 -0.55
C LYS A 362 24.59 -8.73 -1.03
N ASP A 363 24.78 -9.01 -2.32
CA ASP A 363 26.11 -9.19 -2.91
C ASP A 363 26.95 -7.90 -2.84
N ASN A 364 26.29 -6.74 -2.78
CA ASN A 364 26.94 -5.42 -2.72
C ASN A 364 26.77 -4.70 -1.37
N PHE A 365 26.34 -5.44 -0.34
CA PHE A 365 25.92 -4.90 0.96
C PHE A 365 26.98 -3.99 1.59
N ILE A 366 26.53 -2.84 2.09
CA ILE A 366 27.34 -1.89 2.83
C ILE A 366 27.06 -2.06 4.32
N LYS A 367 28.05 -2.54 5.07
CA LYS A 367 27.94 -2.68 6.53
C LYS A 367 27.77 -1.30 7.17
N ASN A 368 26.81 -1.17 8.08
CA ASN A 368 26.41 0.09 8.72
C ASN A 368 25.96 1.18 7.74
N GLY A 369 25.73 0.81 6.47
CA GLY A 369 25.15 1.66 5.45
C GLY A 369 23.66 1.44 5.31
N ASN A 370 23.04 2.25 4.46
CA ASN A 370 21.64 2.06 4.08
C ASN A 370 21.57 1.11 2.88
N ASN A 371 20.97 -0.07 3.03
CA ASN A 371 20.82 -1.03 1.93
C ASN A 371 19.35 -1.14 1.57
N ARG A 372 18.99 -0.87 0.31
CA ARG A 372 17.59 -0.75 -0.07
C ARG A 372 17.32 -1.17 -1.50
N VAL A 373 16.20 -1.88 -1.66
CA VAL A 373 15.54 -2.10 -2.95
C VAL A 373 14.47 -1.02 -3.13
N VAL A 374 14.45 -0.37 -4.29
CA VAL A 374 13.42 0.61 -4.66
C VAL A 374 12.63 0.03 -5.83
N LEU A 375 11.42 -0.44 -5.56
CA LEU A 375 10.51 -1.00 -6.55
C LEU A 375 9.73 0.12 -7.26
N CYS A 376 9.79 0.16 -8.59
CA CYS A 376 8.98 1.04 -9.43
C CYS A 376 7.99 0.19 -10.26
N THR A 377 6.68 0.32 -10.03
CA THR A 377 5.65 -0.52 -10.67
C THR A 377 4.35 0.24 -10.93
N ASP A 378 3.51 -0.26 -11.84
CA ASP A 378 2.12 0.19 -12.02
C ASP A 378 1.08 -0.67 -11.28
N GLY A 379 1.54 -1.61 -10.44
CA GLY A 379 0.72 -2.42 -9.54
C GLY A 379 0.61 -3.90 -9.94
N ASP A 380 1.05 -4.28 -11.15
CA ASP A 380 1.01 -5.68 -11.59
C ASP A 380 2.24 -6.49 -11.13
N PHE A 381 2.35 -6.72 -9.83
CA PHE A 381 3.42 -7.56 -9.28
C PHE A 381 3.08 -9.08 -9.32
N ASN A 382 1.98 -9.48 -9.97
CA ASN A 382 1.36 -10.81 -9.81
C ASN A 382 1.95 -11.95 -10.62
N VAL A 383 3.09 -11.73 -11.29
CA VAL A 383 3.52 -12.69 -12.31
C VAL A 383 4.74 -13.46 -11.84
N GLY A 384 4.50 -14.73 -11.56
CA GLY A 384 5.39 -15.64 -10.85
C GLY A 384 4.56 -16.63 -10.02
N THR A 385 5.15 -17.76 -9.62
CA THR A 385 4.49 -18.86 -8.90
C THR A 385 4.11 -18.56 -7.44
N SER A 386 4.28 -17.32 -6.98
CA SER A 386 4.17 -16.94 -5.56
C SER A 386 2.89 -16.14 -5.31
N SER A 387 2.05 -16.62 -4.38
CA SER A 387 0.92 -15.85 -3.85
C SER A 387 1.39 -14.59 -3.12
N ASP A 388 0.53 -13.57 -2.98
CA ASP A 388 0.83 -12.35 -2.20
C ASP A 388 1.43 -12.65 -0.82
N ALA A 389 0.89 -13.64 -0.10
CA ALA A 389 1.41 -14.05 1.21
C ALA A 389 2.86 -14.58 1.16
N ALA A 390 3.25 -15.25 0.08
CA ALA A 390 4.60 -15.78 -0.09
C ALA A 390 5.60 -14.65 -0.39
N LEU A 391 5.16 -13.65 -1.15
CA LEU A 391 5.95 -12.45 -1.41
C LEU A 391 6.13 -11.62 -0.14
N GLU A 392 5.05 -11.40 0.62
CA GLU A 392 5.11 -10.74 1.93
C GLU A 392 6.09 -11.44 2.86
N GLN A 393 6.00 -12.77 2.97
CA GLN A 393 6.92 -13.56 3.80
C GLN A 393 8.36 -13.44 3.31
N MET A 394 8.60 -13.46 1.99
CA MET A 394 9.95 -13.26 1.44
C MET A 394 10.51 -11.90 1.85
N ILE A 395 9.74 -10.82 1.69
CA ILE A 395 10.16 -9.47 2.05
C ILE A 395 10.43 -9.37 3.55
N GLU A 396 9.58 -9.97 4.38
CA GLU A 396 9.77 -10.03 5.85
C GLU A 396 11.05 -10.76 6.26
N GLU A 397 11.46 -11.80 5.52
CA GLU A 397 12.72 -12.51 5.75
C GLU A 397 13.92 -11.70 5.23
N GLU A 398 13.82 -11.12 4.04
CA GLU A 398 14.90 -10.33 3.42
C GLU A 398 15.21 -9.07 4.23
N ARG A 399 14.22 -8.40 4.83
CA ARG A 399 14.48 -7.24 5.71
C ARG A 399 15.34 -7.57 6.92
N LYS A 400 15.33 -8.82 7.40
CA LYS A 400 16.20 -9.26 8.53
C LYS A 400 17.68 -9.23 8.16
N SER A 401 18.01 -9.26 6.86
CA SER A 401 19.38 -9.08 6.38
C SER A 401 19.85 -7.62 6.44
N GLY A 402 18.96 -6.68 6.75
CA GLY A 402 19.23 -5.23 6.74
C GLY A 402 19.05 -4.58 5.36
N VAL A 403 18.39 -5.27 4.42
CA VAL A 403 17.99 -4.72 3.12
C VAL A 403 16.50 -4.40 3.14
N PHE A 404 16.14 -3.11 3.06
CA PHE A 404 14.75 -2.64 3.13
C PHE A 404 14.11 -2.48 1.75
N LEU A 405 12.77 -2.37 1.70
CA LEU A 405 12.01 -2.17 0.45
C LEU A 405 11.23 -0.86 0.48
N THR A 406 11.48 0.00 -0.49
CA THR A 406 10.61 1.15 -0.82
C THR A 406 9.82 0.83 -2.07
N VAL A 407 8.53 1.19 -2.10
CA VAL A 407 7.66 0.98 -3.24
C VAL A 407 7.19 2.32 -3.80
N LEU A 408 7.50 2.57 -5.06
CA LEU A 408 7.08 3.73 -5.83
C LEU A 408 6.08 3.26 -6.90
N GLY A 409 4.84 3.67 -6.74
CA GLY A 409 3.78 3.31 -7.66
C GLY A 409 3.51 4.39 -8.70
N TYR A 410 3.21 3.97 -9.94
CA TYR A 410 3.06 4.83 -11.12
C TYR A 410 1.80 4.47 -11.91
N GLY A 411 1.33 5.37 -12.79
CA GLY A 411 0.23 5.09 -13.70
C GLY A 411 -1.15 4.92 -13.06
N THR A 412 -2.14 4.53 -13.86
CA THR A 412 -3.56 4.39 -13.48
C THR A 412 -4.12 3.01 -13.88
N GLY A 413 -5.28 2.66 -13.33
CA GLY A 413 -6.12 1.55 -13.78
C GLY A 413 -5.86 0.20 -13.14
N ASN A 414 -4.62 -0.12 -12.78
CA ASN A 414 -4.25 -1.34 -12.03
C ASN A 414 -3.29 -1.05 -10.88
N TYR A 415 -3.44 0.12 -10.26
CA TYR A 415 -2.49 0.62 -9.26
C TYR A 415 -2.25 -0.37 -8.09
N GLN A 416 -3.27 -1.09 -7.61
CA GLN A 416 -3.15 -2.04 -6.49
C GLN A 416 -2.60 -1.37 -5.21
N ASP A 417 -3.20 -0.24 -4.82
CA ASP A 417 -2.75 0.62 -3.70
C ASP A 417 -2.52 -0.17 -2.40
N ALA A 418 -3.53 -0.92 -1.95
CA ALA A 418 -3.45 -1.71 -0.72
C ALA A 418 -2.31 -2.74 -0.75
N LYS A 419 -2.05 -3.35 -1.91
CA LYS A 419 -0.96 -4.32 -2.06
C LYS A 419 0.39 -3.64 -1.93
N MET A 420 0.62 -2.52 -2.62
CA MET A 420 1.93 -1.84 -2.56
C MET A 420 2.24 -1.29 -1.17
N GLN A 421 1.23 -0.70 -0.50
CA GLN A 421 1.37 -0.27 0.89
C GLN A 421 1.77 -1.45 1.78
N LYS A 422 1.09 -2.60 1.63
CA LYS A 422 1.42 -3.81 2.39
C LYS A 422 2.85 -4.29 2.14
N LEU A 423 3.33 -4.30 0.89
CA LEU A 423 4.71 -4.71 0.58
C LEU A 423 5.75 -3.77 1.18
N ALA A 424 5.51 -2.46 1.16
CA ALA A 424 6.38 -1.47 1.77
C ALA A 424 6.42 -1.63 3.31
N ASP A 425 5.25 -1.73 3.95
CA ASP A 425 5.10 -1.99 5.40
C ASP A 425 5.88 -3.26 5.80
N LYS A 426 5.77 -4.35 5.02
CA LYS A 426 6.51 -5.60 5.28
C LYS A 426 8.01 -5.50 5.10
N GLY A 427 8.47 -4.54 4.29
CA GLY A 427 9.88 -4.33 3.97
C GLY A 427 10.56 -3.25 4.81
N ASN A 428 9.90 -2.70 5.83
CA ASN A 428 10.36 -1.54 6.62
C ASN A 428 10.78 -0.37 5.73
N GLY A 429 9.96 -0.05 4.74
CA GLY A 429 10.17 1.13 3.91
C GLY A 429 8.87 1.80 3.52
N ASN A 430 9.02 2.85 2.72
CA ASN A 430 7.95 3.78 2.43
C ASN A 430 7.22 3.42 1.14
N HIS A 431 5.94 3.78 1.10
CA HIS A 431 5.14 3.75 -0.11
C HIS A 431 4.84 5.18 -0.61
N ALA A 432 5.08 5.43 -1.89
CA ALA A 432 4.74 6.69 -2.53
C ALA A 432 4.05 6.49 -3.88
N TYR A 433 3.10 7.37 -4.20
CA TYR A 433 2.46 7.41 -5.49
C TYR A 433 2.95 8.59 -6.31
N ILE A 434 3.58 8.33 -7.46
CA ILE A 434 4.13 9.35 -8.34
C ILE A 434 3.15 9.59 -9.49
N ASP A 435 2.29 10.59 -9.33
CA ASP A 435 1.31 10.99 -10.35
C ASP A 435 1.89 11.90 -11.43
N ASN A 436 2.95 12.64 -11.11
CA ASN A 436 3.59 13.60 -12.02
C ASN A 436 5.07 13.87 -11.66
N PHE A 437 5.76 14.66 -12.48
CA PHE A 437 7.17 14.98 -12.29
C PHE A 437 7.47 15.84 -11.05
N GLN A 438 6.56 16.74 -10.65
CA GLN A 438 6.73 17.53 -9.42
C GLN A 438 6.66 16.63 -8.18
N GLU A 439 5.81 15.62 -8.21
CA GLU A 439 5.74 14.58 -7.18
C GLU A 439 7.01 13.74 -7.13
N ALA A 440 7.52 13.31 -8.29
CA ALA A 440 8.80 12.62 -8.38
C ALA A 440 9.93 13.43 -7.72
N ARG A 441 9.99 14.74 -7.98
CA ARG A 441 10.95 15.65 -7.35
C ARG A 441 10.75 15.74 -5.84
N LYS A 442 9.51 15.88 -5.36
CA LYS A 442 9.22 15.92 -3.92
C LYS A 442 9.77 14.67 -3.22
N VAL A 443 9.35 13.51 -3.68
CA VAL A 443 9.67 12.22 -3.05
C VAL A 443 11.16 11.92 -3.17
N LEU A 444 11.76 12.10 -4.35
CA LEU A 444 13.11 11.61 -4.65
C LEU A 444 14.24 12.62 -4.41
N VAL A 445 13.93 13.91 -4.37
CA VAL A 445 14.93 14.96 -4.15
C VAL A 445 14.76 15.58 -2.76
N ASN A 446 13.55 15.98 -2.42
CA ASN A 446 13.32 16.75 -1.19
C ASN A 446 13.21 15.84 0.05
N GLU A 447 12.69 14.62 -0.10
CA GLU A 447 12.38 13.73 1.03
C GLU A 447 13.27 12.48 1.11
N PHE A 448 13.85 12.05 -0.02
CA PHE A 448 14.59 10.80 -0.12
C PHE A 448 15.77 10.71 0.86
N GLY A 449 16.61 11.74 0.97
CA GLY A 449 17.75 11.70 1.88
C GLY A 449 17.38 11.56 3.36
N GLY A 450 16.26 12.16 3.78
CA GLY A 450 15.80 12.13 5.17
C GLY A 450 15.07 10.85 5.55
N THR A 451 14.22 10.35 4.67
CA THR A 451 13.43 9.11 4.88
C THR A 451 14.28 7.85 4.93
N LEU A 452 15.44 7.87 4.26
CA LEU A 452 16.32 6.71 4.14
C LEU A 452 17.16 6.39 5.38
N PHE A 453 17.42 7.37 6.24
CA PHE A 453 18.21 7.17 7.45
C PHE A 453 17.33 7.08 8.68
N THR A 454 17.02 5.86 9.08
CA THR A 454 16.23 5.55 10.28
C THR A 454 16.95 6.03 11.53
N ILE A 455 16.35 6.97 12.26
CA ILE A 455 16.86 7.46 13.56
C ILE A 455 16.16 6.79 14.75
N ALA A 456 14.98 6.21 14.54
CA ALA A 456 14.39 5.25 15.46
C ALA A 456 13.49 4.23 14.76
N LYS A 457 13.36 3.09 15.43
CA LYS A 457 12.51 1.97 15.05
C LYS A 457 11.43 1.75 16.10
N ASP A 458 10.38 1.05 15.72
CA ASP A 458 9.31 0.62 16.61
C ASP A 458 8.72 1.79 17.42
N VAL A 459 8.32 2.81 16.68
CA VAL A 459 7.85 4.08 17.22
C VAL A 459 6.34 4.06 17.45
N LYS A 460 5.95 4.16 18.71
CA LYS A 460 4.55 4.06 19.17
C LYS A 460 4.17 5.31 19.94
N LEU A 461 2.93 5.79 19.74
CA LEU A 461 2.30 6.70 20.69
C LEU A 461 1.21 5.99 21.46
N GLN A 462 1.11 6.34 22.74
CA GLN A 462 -0.04 6.07 23.57
C GLN A 462 -0.48 7.36 24.25
N ILE A 463 -1.73 7.76 24.01
CA ILE A 463 -2.33 8.95 24.61
C ILE A 463 -3.18 8.51 25.79
N GLU A 464 -2.93 9.10 26.95
CA GLU A 464 -3.73 8.91 28.16
C GLU A 464 -4.58 10.16 28.40
N PHE A 465 -5.90 10.02 28.42
CA PHE A 465 -6.82 11.15 28.54
C PHE A 465 -7.22 11.40 29.99
N ASN A 466 -7.29 12.67 30.38
CA ASN A 466 -7.78 13.06 31.70
C ASN A 466 -9.33 13.02 31.72
N PRO A 467 -9.98 12.06 32.42
CA PRO A 467 -11.43 11.90 32.38
C PRO A 467 -12.20 13.04 33.09
N HIS A 468 -11.52 13.91 33.86
CA HIS A 468 -12.13 15.10 34.45
C HIS A 468 -12.27 16.27 33.48
N LYS A 469 -11.54 16.23 32.37
CA LYS A 469 -11.55 17.26 31.33
C LYS A 469 -12.12 16.75 30.02
N VAL A 470 -11.89 15.47 29.72
CA VAL A 470 -12.28 14.81 28.47
C VAL A 470 -13.45 13.87 28.73
N GLN A 471 -14.59 14.14 28.10
CA GLN A 471 -15.74 13.25 28.09
C GLN A 471 -15.53 12.10 27.09
N ALA A 472 -15.15 12.47 25.86
CA ALA A 472 -14.84 11.52 24.79
C ALA A 472 -13.80 12.12 23.84
N TYR A 473 -13.14 11.26 23.06
CA TYR A 473 -12.16 11.66 22.07
C TYR A 473 -12.27 10.79 20.81
N ARG A 474 -11.69 11.27 19.71
CA ARG A 474 -11.58 10.56 18.44
C ARG A 474 -10.25 10.90 17.79
N LEU A 475 -9.49 9.90 17.37
CA LEU A 475 -8.32 10.09 16.50
C LEU A 475 -8.82 10.31 15.06
N VAL A 476 -8.38 11.37 14.40
CA VAL A 476 -8.79 11.68 13.02
C VAL A 476 -7.80 11.07 12.04
N GLY A 477 -8.26 10.13 11.20
CA GLY A 477 -7.38 9.29 10.38
C GLY A 477 -6.75 8.16 11.19
N TYR A 478 -5.65 7.58 10.68
CA TYR A 478 -4.87 6.50 11.31
C TYR A 478 -5.67 5.21 11.55
N GLU A 479 -6.78 5.00 10.84
CA GLU A 479 -7.65 3.84 11.02
C GLU A 479 -6.89 2.51 10.89
N ASN A 480 -5.97 2.43 9.92
CA ASN A 480 -5.17 1.23 9.64
C ASN A 480 -3.88 1.13 10.47
N ARG A 481 -3.65 2.06 11.41
CA ARG A 481 -2.43 2.17 12.23
C ARG A 481 -2.71 2.02 13.74
N MET A 482 -3.95 1.71 14.11
CA MET A 482 -4.35 1.47 15.49
C MET A 482 -3.66 0.22 16.07
N LEU A 483 -3.22 0.34 17.32
CA LEU A 483 -2.59 -0.73 18.09
C LEU A 483 -3.39 -1.01 19.36
N ASN A 484 -3.27 -2.22 19.91
CA ASN A 484 -3.85 -2.50 21.22
C ASN A 484 -3.06 -1.74 22.30
N LYS A 485 -3.70 -1.41 23.43
CA LYS A 485 -3.01 -0.71 24.53
C LYS A 485 -1.85 -1.53 25.12
N GLU A 486 -1.95 -2.85 25.07
CA GLU A 486 -0.91 -3.80 25.51
C GLU A 486 0.30 -3.79 24.55
N ASP A 487 0.08 -3.54 23.26
CA ASP A 487 1.13 -3.49 22.24
C ASP A 487 2.11 -2.34 22.49
N PHE A 488 1.69 -1.30 23.22
CA PHE A 488 2.54 -0.17 23.58
C PHE A 488 3.80 -0.59 24.35
N ASN A 489 3.71 -1.57 25.24
CA ASN A 489 4.86 -2.03 26.03
C ASN A 489 5.52 -3.29 25.45
N ASN A 490 5.03 -3.80 24.32
CA ASN A 490 5.53 -5.00 23.70
C ASN A 490 6.63 -4.67 22.67
N ASP A 491 7.91 -4.88 23.05
CA ASP A 491 9.06 -4.70 22.17
C ASP A 491 9.12 -5.75 21.03
N LEU A 492 8.27 -6.79 21.02
CA LEU A 492 8.17 -7.73 19.89
C LEU A 492 7.20 -7.26 18.81
N LYS A 493 6.31 -6.31 19.14
CA LYS A 493 5.40 -5.72 18.17
C LYS A 493 6.14 -4.62 17.44
N ASP A 494 6.31 -4.74 16.13
CA ASP A 494 6.88 -3.69 15.29
C ASP A 494 5.85 -2.57 15.05
N ALA A 495 6.29 -1.32 14.99
CA ALA A 495 5.44 -0.16 14.86
C ALA A 495 6.17 1.00 14.18
N GLY A 496 6.40 0.88 12.87
CA GLY A 496 6.91 1.97 12.03
C GLY A 496 8.36 2.41 12.32
N GLU A 497 8.91 3.13 11.35
CA GLU A 497 10.24 3.73 11.43
C GLU A 497 10.15 5.24 11.24
N LEU A 498 11.03 6.00 11.91
CA LEU A 498 11.14 7.44 11.72
C LEU A 498 12.54 7.79 11.20
N GLY A 499 12.57 8.44 10.04
CA GLY A 499 13.77 8.89 9.35
C GLY A 499 14.28 10.27 9.83
N SER A 500 15.52 10.58 9.50
CA SER A 500 16.13 11.90 9.72
C SER A 500 15.25 13.02 9.17
N GLY A 501 14.92 13.99 10.03
CA GLY A 501 14.11 15.15 9.67
C GLY A 501 12.64 14.87 9.34
N HIS A 502 12.18 13.61 9.38
CA HIS A 502 10.80 13.25 9.08
C HIS A 502 9.86 13.82 10.17
N THR A 503 8.69 14.29 9.74
CA THR A 503 7.66 14.88 10.58
C THR A 503 6.40 14.03 10.55
N VAL A 504 5.77 13.83 11.70
CA VAL A 504 4.48 13.14 11.78
C VAL A 504 3.49 13.98 12.58
N THR A 505 2.29 14.18 12.03
CA THR A 505 1.22 14.97 12.61
C THR A 505 -0.01 14.09 12.83
N ALA A 506 -0.53 14.10 14.05
CA ALA A 506 -1.76 13.41 14.44
C ALA A 506 -2.75 14.41 15.05
N LEU A 507 -4.04 14.15 14.86
CA LEU A 507 -5.13 15.02 15.31
C LEU A 507 -6.10 14.26 16.20
N TYR A 508 -6.39 14.80 17.38
CA TYR A 508 -7.49 14.34 18.22
C TYR A 508 -8.61 15.36 18.28
N GLU A 509 -9.82 14.93 17.98
CA GLU A 509 -11.03 15.67 18.29
C GLU A 509 -11.53 15.27 19.68
N ILE A 510 -11.74 16.25 20.55
CA ILE A 510 -12.08 16.06 21.96
C ILE A 510 -13.43 16.69 22.25
N ILE A 511 -14.26 15.94 22.97
CA ILE A 511 -15.50 16.42 23.58
C ILE A 511 -15.18 16.70 25.05
N PRO A 512 -15.14 17.99 25.48
CA PRO A 512 -14.93 18.33 26.88
C PRO A 512 -16.08 17.85 27.77
N ILE A 513 -15.81 17.64 29.05
CA ILE A 513 -16.84 17.34 30.05
C ILE A 513 -17.93 18.43 30.06
N GLY A 514 -19.19 18.00 30.08
CA GLY A 514 -20.36 18.87 30.11
C GLY A 514 -20.91 19.26 28.73
N VAL A 515 -20.23 18.86 27.65
CA VAL A 515 -20.71 19.08 26.28
C VAL A 515 -21.65 17.94 25.86
N LYS A 516 -22.89 18.31 25.50
CA LYS A 516 -23.84 17.36 24.90
C LYS A 516 -23.43 17.06 23.46
N SER A 517 -23.38 15.78 23.11
CA SER A 517 -22.99 15.30 21.78
C SER A 517 -23.79 14.06 21.38
N ASP A 518 -24.26 14.04 20.14
CA ASP A 518 -25.00 12.91 19.55
C ASP A 518 -24.06 11.73 19.22
N PHE A 519 -22.73 11.94 19.25
CA PHE A 519 -21.74 10.91 19.01
C PHE A 519 -21.44 10.04 20.23
N ILE A 520 -22.00 10.38 21.39
CA ILE A 520 -21.80 9.64 22.64
C ILE A 520 -23.10 8.91 22.96
N GLU A 521 -23.13 7.61 22.65
CA GLU A 521 -24.27 6.77 23.00
C GLU A 521 -24.34 6.59 24.54
N SER A 522 -25.55 6.73 25.08
CA SER A 522 -25.84 6.38 26.47
C SER A 522 -25.92 4.86 26.58
N VAL A 523 -25.08 4.28 27.43
CA VAL A 523 -25.18 2.87 27.83
C VAL A 523 -25.68 2.81 29.27
N ASP A 524 -26.38 1.72 29.62
CA ASP A 524 -26.84 1.50 30.99
C ASP A 524 -25.65 1.49 31.95
N GLN A 525 -25.87 1.99 33.17
CA GLN A 525 -24.85 1.93 34.21
C GLN A 525 -24.41 0.48 34.45
N LEU A 526 -23.11 0.26 34.39
CA LEU A 526 -22.54 -1.07 34.55
C LEU A 526 -22.73 -1.54 35.99
N LYS A 527 -23.60 -2.54 36.18
CA LYS A 527 -23.97 -3.12 37.48
C LYS A 527 -22.78 -3.47 38.39
N TYR A 528 -21.64 -3.84 37.81
CA TYR A 528 -20.46 -4.32 38.54
C TYR A 528 -19.26 -3.37 38.51
N GLN A 529 -19.34 -2.24 37.80
CA GLN A 529 -18.28 -1.23 37.79
C GLN A 529 -18.76 0.00 38.57
N LYS A 530 -18.04 0.35 39.63
CA LYS A 530 -18.23 1.62 40.31
C LYS A 530 -17.33 2.64 39.60
N GLU A 531 -17.90 3.77 39.21
CA GLU A 531 -17.12 4.94 38.80
C GLU A 531 -16.21 5.32 39.97
N MET A 532 -14.91 5.06 39.82
CA MET A 532 -13.95 5.48 40.84
C MET A 532 -13.77 6.99 40.74
N PRO A 533 -13.86 7.74 41.84
CA PRO A 533 -13.43 9.13 41.85
C PRO A 533 -11.91 9.14 41.62
N THR A 534 -11.48 9.45 40.40
CA THR A 534 -10.07 9.60 40.07
C THR A 534 -9.51 10.77 40.87
N THR A 535 -8.60 10.50 41.79
CA THR A 535 -7.86 11.50 42.56
C THR A 535 -6.80 12.16 41.66
N VAL A 536 -7.24 12.95 40.68
CA VAL A 536 -6.33 13.88 39.98
C VAL A 536 -6.18 15.10 40.87
N PRO A 537 -4.97 15.64 41.08
CA PRO A 537 -4.80 16.88 41.82
C PRO A 537 -5.72 17.96 41.26
N SER A 538 -6.65 18.44 42.08
CA SER A 538 -7.55 19.52 41.71
C SER A 538 -6.71 20.75 41.33
N GLY A 539 -6.84 21.22 40.08
CA GLY A 539 -6.17 22.44 39.61
C GLY A 539 -5.25 22.30 38.39
N THR A 540 -5.03 21.11 37.82
CA THR A 540 -4.25 21.01 36.58
C THR A 540 -5.12 21.30 35.35
N ASN A 541 -4.60 22.13 34.43
CA ASN A 541 -5.19 22.35 33.10
C ASN A 541 -4.76 21.26 32.09
N GLU A 542 -4.23 20.14 32.59
CA GLU A 542 -3.78 19.02 31.78
C GLU A 542 -4.98 18.23 31.24
N ILE A 543 -5.04 18.08 29.91
CA ILE A 543 -6.14 17.41 29.21
C ILE A 543 -5.80 15.96 28.81
N MET A 544 -4.52 15.70 28.55
CA MET A 544 -3.99 14.37 28.22
C MET A 544 -2.48 14.32 28.46
N THR A 545 -1.93 13.12 28.56
CA THR A 545 -0.49 12.85 28.55
C THR A 545 -0.14 12.02 27.32
N ILE A 546 0.87 12.45 26.57
CA ILE A 546 1.41 11.73 25.41
C ILE A 546 2.58 10.87 25.89
N LYS A 547 2.51 9.56 25.64
CA LYS A 547 3.59 8.61 25.87
C LYS A 547 4.16 8.18 24.53
N PHE A 548 5.41 8.53 24.28
CA PHE A 548 6.13 8.22 23.06
C PHE A 548 7.19 7.17 23.35
N ARG A 549 7.09 6.02 22.69
CA ARG A 549 8.03 4.91 22.84
C ARG A 549 8.76 4.65 21.54
N TYR A 550 10.06 4.42 21.61
CA TYR A 550 10.91 4.18 20.43
C TYR A 550 12.13 3.31 20.78
N LYS A 551 12.76 2.70 19.77
CA LYS A 551 14.08 2.05 19.87
C LYS A 551 15.10 2.80 19.04
N LYS A 552 16.34 2.93 19.52
CA LYS A 552 17.44 3.36 18.64
C LYS A 552 17.70 2.29 17.57
N PRO A 553 18.25 2.63 16.39
CA PRO A 553 18.38 1.70 15.27
C PRO A 553 19.10 0.38 15.61
N ASP A 554 20.06 0.43 16.53
CA ASP A 554 20.89 -0.71 16.98
C ASP A 554 20.50 -1.26 18.36
N GLU A 555 19.45 -0.73 18.99
CA GLU A 555 19.01 -1.15 20.33
C GLU A 555 17.74 -2.02 20.23
N LEU A 556 17.71 -3.12 21.01
CA LEU A 556 16.53 -3.99 21.08
C LEU A 556 15.49 -3.54 22.12
N LYS A 557 15.89 -2.69 23.06
CA LYS A 557 15.05 -2.22 24.17
C LYS A 557 14.54 -0.81 23.88
N SER A 558 13.25 -0.59 24.08
CA SER A 558 12.66 0.73 23.87
C SER A 558 12.92 1.72 25.01
N LYS A 559 12.84 3.01 24.67
CA LYS A 559 12.88 4.17 25.55
C LYS A 559 11.52 4.87 25.53
N LEU A 560 11.19 5.54 26.63
CA LEU A 560 9.92 6.22 26.84
C LEU A 560 10.17 7.72 27.08
N ILE A 561 9.41 8.55 26.38
CA ILE A 561 9.30 10.00 26.60
C ILE A 561 7.84 10.28 26.96
N GLU A 562 7.61 11.08 27.99
CA GLU A 562 6.26 11.50 28.40
C GLU A 562 6.12 13.01 28.28
N HIS A 563 4.97 13.47 27.77
CA HIS A 563 4.69 14.88 27.53
C HIS A 563 3.24 15.21 27.90
N ALA A 564 3.05 16.00 28.96
CA ALA A 564 1.74 16.46 29.41
C ALA A 564 1.22 17.60 28.52
N VAL A 565 -0.04 17.52 28.09
CA VAL A 565 -0.69 18.53 27.24
C VAL A 565 -1.62 19.40 28.08
N ILE A 566 -1.38 20.70 28.06
CA ILE A 566 -2.12 21.69 28.85
C ILE A 566 -3.02 22.52 27.93
N ASP A 567 -4.32 22.59 28.25
CA ASP A 567 -5.23 23.53 27.56
C ASP A 567 -4.97 24.96 28.05
N ARG A 568 -4.49 25.81 27.12
CA ARG A 568 -4.23 27.23 27.36
C ARG A 568 -5.31 28.14 26.78
N GLU A 569 -6.41 27.57 26.28
CA GLU A 569 -7.57 28.29 25.75
C GLU A 569 -7.22 29.28 24.62
N ILE A 570 -6.31 28.88 23.73
CA ILE A 570 -5.92 29.67 22.55
C ILE A 570 -7.02 29.57 21.49
N SER A 571 -7.43 30.68 20.88
CA SER A 571 -8.39 30.68 19.76
C SER A 571 -7.74 30.25 18.44
N VAL A 572 -8.53 29.70 17.52
CA VAL A 572 -8.03 29.14 16.24
C VAL A 572 -7.26 30.18 15.40
N GLN A 573 -7.63 31.45 15.49
CA GLN A 573 -6.94 32.53 14.76
C GLN A 573 -5.55 32.84 15.33
N ARG A 574 -5.28 32.43 16.58
CA ARG A 574 -4.01 32.65 17.28
C ARG A 574 -3.12 31.41 17.36
N THR A 575 -3.57 30.27 16.85
CA THR A 575 -2.73 29.06 16.75
C THR A 575 -1.64 29.24 15.70
N SER A 576 -0.73 28.28 15.58
CA SER A 576 0.23 28.25 14.49
C SER A 576 -0.44 28.02 13.12
N ASP A 577 0.35 28.26 12.07
CA ASP A 577 -0.01 27.83 10.71
C ASP A 577 -0.09 26.30 10.62
N ASN A 578 0.73 25.56 11.38
CA ASN A 578 0.69 24.10 11.40
C ASN A 578 -0.69 23.61 11.85
N PHE A 579 -1.23 24.17 12.93
CA PHE A 579 -2.55 23.81 13.45
C PHE A 579 -3.65 24.06 12.42
N ARG A 580 -3.72 25.29 11.89
CA ARG A 580 -4.77 25.68 10.94
C ARG A 580 -4.67 24.86 9.65
N PHE A 581 -3.46 24.66 9.14
CA PHE A 581 -3.27 23.93 7.89
C PHE A 581 -3.62 22.45 8.04
N ALA A 582 -3.14 21.77 9.09
CA ALA A 582 -3.50 20.37 9.36
C ALA A 582 -5.01 20.19 9.55
N ALA A 583 -5.66 21.10 10.27
CA ALA A 583 -7.11 21.10 10.44
C ALA A 583 -7.85 21.30 9.11
N ALA A 584 -7.36 22.16 8.23
CA ALA A 584 -7.94 22.38 6.91
C ALA A 584 -7.86 21.14 6.02
N VAL A 585 -6.73 20.44 6.04
CA VAL A 585 -6.52 19.18 5.34
C VAL A 585 -7.45 18.09 5.88
N ALA A 586 -7.58 17.99 7.21
CA ALA A 586 -8.51 17.05 7.85
C ALA A 586 -9.97 17.30 7.45
N GLN A 587 -10.41 18.57 7.45
CA GLN A 587 -11.75 18.94 6.96
C GLN A 587 -11.95 18.52 5.50
N PHE A 588 -10.97 18.76 4.64
CA PHE A 588 -11.05 18.39 3.23
C PHE A 588 -11.14 16.87 3.05
N GLY A 589 -10.30 16.10 3.75
CA GLY A 589 -10.35 14.65 3.73
C GLY A 589 -11.71 14.11 4.19
N MET A 590 -12.26 14.64 5.29
CA MET A 590 -13.61 14.27 5.76
C MET A 590 -14.71 14.58 4.72
N LEU A 591 -14.58 15.68 3.98
CA LEU A 591 -15.54 16.03 2.92
C LEU A 591 -15.46 15.04 1.74
N LEU A 592 -14.25 14.73 1.26
CA LEU A 592 -14.03 13.79 0.17
C LEU A 592 -14.49 12.37 0.54
N ARG A 593 -14.21 11.93 1.78
CA ARG A 593 -14.62 10.63 2.31
C ARG A 593 -16.11 10.54 2.64
N ARG A 594 -16.83 11.68 2.63
CA ARG A 594 -18.23 11.83 3.10
C ARG A 594 -18.42 11.37 4.55
N SER A 595 -17.45 11.71 5.40
CA SER A 595 -17.41 11.33 6.80
C SER A 595 -18.68 11.67 7.57
N GLU A 596 -19.13 10.76 8.43
CA GLU A 596 -20.22 11.01 9.38
C GLU A 596 -19.86 12.11 10.41
N PHE A 597 -18.56 12.35 10.61
CA PHE A 597 -18.03 13.31 11.57
C PHE A 597 -17.63 14.66 10.94
N LYS A 598 -17.97 14.90 9.66
CA LYS A 598 -17.64 16.17 9.00
C LYS A 598 -18.31 17.39 9.66
N GLN A 599 -19.45 17.17 10.34
CA GLN A 599 -20.22 18.21 11.03
C GLN A 599 -20.46 19.47 10.17
N SER A 600 -19.99 20.65 10.60
CA SER A 600 -20.15 21.92 9.87
C SER A 600 -19.07 22.19 8.80
N SER A 601 -18.25 21.18 8.50
CA SER A 601 -17.21 21.27 7.47
C SER A 601 -17.82 21.56 6.09
N SER A 602 -17.15 22.43 5.34
CA SER A 602 -17.47 22.77 3.96
C SER A 602 -16.17 23.04 3.20
N TYR A 603 -16.20 22.90 1.87
CA TYR A 603 -15.03 23.20 1.04
C TYR A 603 -14.57 24.64 1.24
N GLU A 604 -15.50 25.58 1.38
CA GLU A 604 -15.21 26.98 1.66
C GLU A 604 -14.53 27.20 3.02
N ASN A 605 -14.96 26.51 4.08
CA ASN A 605 -14.33 26.62 5.40
C ASN A 605 -12.91 26.05 5.39
N SER A 606 -12.72 24.87 4.78
CA SER A 606 -11.41 24.25 4.60
C SER A 606 -10.48 25.16 3.79
N TRP A 607 -10.96 25.72 2.68
CA TRP A 607 -10.18 26.64 1.85
C TRP A 607 -9.77 27.91 2.59
N LYS A 608 -10.68 28.54 3.35
CA LYS A 608 -10.38 29.73 4.15
C LYS A 608 -9.31 29.44 5.20
N LEU A 609 -9.45 28.31 5.90
CA LEU A 609 -8.51 27.91 6.93
C LEU A 609 -7.12 27.67 6.34
N ALA A 610 -7.02 26.86 5.27
CA ALA A 610 -5.76 26.61 4.56
C ALA A 610 -5.13 27.90 3.99
N LYS A 611 -5.93 28.79 3.40
CA LYS A 611 -5.45 30.05 2.83
C LYS A 611 -4.85 30.97 3.90
N SER A 612 -5.43 30.97 5.10
CA SER A 612 -4.94 31.75 6.24
C SER A 612 -3.68 31.17 6.89
N SER A 613 -3.21 30.01 6.43
CA SER A 613 -2.10 29.27 7.03
C SER A 613 -1.17 28.66 6.00
N LEU A 614 -0.96 29.35 4.87
CA LEU A 614 -0.02 28.92 3.82
C LEU A 614 1.40 28.79 4.37
N GLY A 615 1.85 29.71 5.22
CA GLY A 615 3.23 29.72 5.73
C GLY A 615 4.26 29.88 4.59
N ASP A 616 5.44 29.28 4.77
CA ASP A 616 6.49 29.21 3.74
C ASP A 616 6.16 28.09 2.73
N ASP A 617 5.83 28.46 1.49
CA ASP A 617 5.38 27.54 0.43
C ASP A 617 6.26 27.65 -0.82
N LYS A 618 7.59 27.54 -0.63
CA LYS A 618 8.59 27.71 -1.71
C LYS A 618 8.35 26.81 -2.92
N GLU A 619 7.91 25.58 -2.66
CA GLU A 619 7.65 24.57 -3.69
C GLU A 619 6.20 24.60 -4.21
N GLY A 620 5.31 25.40 -3.61
CA GLY A 620 3.94 25.59 -4.05
C GLY A 620 2.95 24.48 -3.68
N TYR A 621 3.32 23.51 -2.85
CA TYR A 621 2.47 22.38 -2.46
C TYR A 621 1.20 22.84 -1.72
N ARG A 622 1.31 23.79 -0.78
CA ARG A 622 0.16 24.29 -0.02
C ARG A 622 -0.74 25.16 -0.89
N SER A 623 -0.17 25.88 -1.85
CA SER A 623 -0.92 26.62 -2.87
C SER A 623 -1.67 25.71 -3.85
N GLU A 624 -1.09 24.56 -4.21
CA GLU A 624 -1.77 23.54 -5.01
C GLU A 624 -2.96 22.94 -4.25
N PHE A 625 -2.80 22.67 -2.95
CA PHE A 625 -3.89 22.20 -2.10
C PHE A 625 -5.13 23.11 -2.15
N LEU A 626 -4.94 24.43 -2.14
CA LEU A 626 -6.04 25.39 -2.30
C LEU A 626 -6.79 25.22 -3.63
N LYS A 627 -6.06 24.93 -4.72
CA LYS A 627 -6.66 24.65 -6.03
C LYS A 627 -7.43 23.33 -5.99
N MET A 628 -6.87 22.29 -5.35
CA MET A 628 -7.53 21.00 -5.18
C MET A 628 -8.87 21.13 -4.46
N ILE A 629 -8.95 21.94 -3.39
CA ILE A 629 -10.22 22.18 -2.68
C ILE A 629 -11.27 22.78 -3.63
N LYS A 630 -10.90 23.79 -4.41
CA LYS A 630 -11.82 24.44 -5.37
C LYS A 630 -12.20 23.53 -6.53
N ASN A 631 -11.29 22.69 -7.00
CA ASN A 631 -11.58 21.68 -8.02
C ASN A 631 -12.60 20.65 -7.49
N ALA A 632 -12.40 20.12 -6.29
CA ALA A 632 -13.33 19.20 -5.66
C ALA A 632 -14.71 19.82 -5.42
N GLU A 633 -14.78 21.07 -4.95
CA GLU A 633 -16.02 21.82 -4.79
C GLU A 633 -16.79 21.95 -6.12
N SER A 634 -16.09 22.27 -7.20
CA SER A 634 -16.67 22.38 -8.55
C SER A 634 -17.20 21.03 -9.07
N ILE A 635 -16.44 19.95 -8.90
CA ILE A 635 -16.86 18.59 -9.30
C ILE A 635 -18.08 18.16 -8.49
N ALA A 636 -18.04 18.32 -7.16
CA ALA A 636 -19.14 17.94 -6.27
C ALA A 636 -20.45 18.70 -6.58
N THR A 637 -20.33 19.98 -6.95
CA THR A 637 -21.49 20.80 -7.33
C THR A 637 -22.10 20.36 -8.66
N LYS A 638 -21.28 20.03 -9.68
CA LYS A 638 -21.76 19.57 -10.99
C LYS A 638 -22.45 18.21 -10.93
N SER A 639 -22.00 17.34 -10.04
CA SER A 639 -22.58 16.00 -9.87
C SER A 639 -23.79 15.97 -8.92
N SER A 640 -24.11 17.09 -8.28
CA SER A 640 -25.39 17.25 -7.58
C SER A 640 -26.46 17.55 -8.64
N PRO A 641 -27.54 16.75 -8.76
CA PRO A 641 -28.51 16.93 -9.82
C PRO A 641 -29.13 18.34 -9.73
N SER A 642 -28.86 19.16 -10.75
CA SER A 642 -29.42 20.48 -10.91
C SER A 642 -30.94 20.40 -11.10
N GLY A 643 -31.70 20.97 -10.17
CA GLY A 643 -33.03 21.53 -10.43
C GLY A 643 -34.23 20.57 -10.37
N GLN A 644 -34.66 20.19 -9.16
CA GLN A 644 -36.10 20.23 -8.90
C GLN A 644 -36.41 21.58 -8.25
N GLU A 645 -36.96 22.50 -9.04
CA GLU A 645 -37.74 23.61 -8.51
C GLU A 645 -38.78 23.03 -7.55
N ILE A 646 -38.59 23.25 -6.25
CA ILE A 646 -39.69 23.17 -5.30
C ILE A 646 -40.55 24.40 -5.58
N ASN A 647 -41.47 24.23 -6.53
CA ASN A 647 -42.52 25.18 -6.82
C ASN A 647 -43.45 25.19 -5.60
N THR A 648 -43.15 26.03 -4.60
CA THR A 648 -44.09 26.35 -3.53
C THR A 648 -45.21 27.21 -4.11
N ARG A 649 -46.25 26.55 -4.64
CA ARG A 649 -47.57 27.18 -4.81
C ARG A 649 -48.38 26.96 -3.53
N LYS A 650 -48.83 28.07 -2.93
CA LYS A 650 -50.15 28.14 -2.30
C LYS A 650 -51.20 28.30 -3.39
#